data_AF-A0A848QVK7-F1
#
_entry.id   AF-A0A848QVK7-F1
#
_cell.length_a   1.000
_cell.length_b   1.000
_cell.length_c   1.000
_cell.angle_alpha   90.00
_cell.angle_beta   90.00
_cell.angle_gamma   90.00
#
_symmetry.space_group_name_H-M   'P 1'
#
loop_
_entity.id
_entity.type
_entity.pdbx_description
1 polymer ?
#
loop_
_entity_poly.entity_id
_entity_poly.type
_entity_poly.pdbx_seq_one_letter_code
_entity_poly.pdbx_strand_id
1 'polypeptide(L)'
;MEKRVHFFSIYDMSIGYNLVLAEKAIIKYQNATPSNINDVIELYHIKKLLDNNCRLTTWDDDYLNQLKVQVKDYNGIIAKFFKAISVEQIEVIYESIEWGYRQTFWDIIDQFKMFNIISADVLKRIAQENANDFRTILKCGFIVEKFKGIIRDILLSKSDSAHIIIDKYIARHNSPSDRELFLPSNLTMEDKEYIISRYLESDSPNLNYVRLICQNKDEQKNLILSPLIKVKANKLAEKLNDELMNDERTVIVEQKVGIEFSNIEGIKPCSFKMENDIPKYTYSVRFIKQCDNVQLIANSCYLFNWMNRHFLLELINKNSEVDVLESIAFDMSKNAYPAFNYFLTKNRISLCQLCGYNDILTGMQTSVEQELKKLYEVHLKDKYNYPSLVLNFPNVTDSWLNKCRVLLPELDSVVKQYNTYVEYDEVDIDIIKYSKPLKVTEGKSLLINKYFEINKDNIDISRVLYNMFASGAMLNYVEPYKDKHYHCLYDLLSNENSVSYNNYEDDQKHEIDFLVNQNILKKDDNGLLSLFNIEQTIALQSLWEYHACAYWHYNTEGRNALDEMFTKGWVVKKDNLLTTEERKYFSYCLDNSEFTNGLAYRNHYAHGSTPPKDNENIHQTAYFTILKLLTILILKIEDDLWSASKALSIGVEELNKIHDIIE
;
A
#
# COMPACT_ATOMS: atom_id res chain seq x y z
N MET A 1 11.12 22.74 -31.97
CA MET A 1 11.98 21.65 -31.47
C MET A 1 11.93 20.52 -32.46
N GLU A 2 13.08 20.02 -32.88
CA GLU A 2 13.17 18.78 -33.66
C GLU A 2 12.68 17.63 -32.75
N LYS A 3 11.86 16.72 -33.28
CA LYS A 3 11.34 15.59 -32.50
C LYS A 3 12.41 14.50 -32.46
N ARG A 4 13.02 14.29 -31.29
CA ARG A 4 14.09 13.30 -31.09
C ARG A 4 13.63 12.09 -30.29
N VAL A 5 14.39 11.00 -30.40
CA VAL A 5 14.10 9.72 -29.73
C VAL A 5 14.43 9.80 -28.24
N HIS A 6 13.48 9.42 -27.39
CA HIS A 6 13.68 9.24 -25.95
C HIS A 6 13.45 7.79 -25.54
N PHE A 7 14.18 7.38 -24.51
CA PHE A 7 14.05 6.10 -23.83
C PHE A 7 14.18 6.38 -22.34
N PHE A 8 13.09 6.20 -21.60
CA PHE A 8 13.03 6.39 -20.16
C PHE A 8 13.11 5.06 -19.42
N SER A 9 12.27 4.09 -19.81
CA SER A 9 12.27 2.71 -19.31
C SER A 9 11.57 1.78 -20.31
N ILE A 10 11.57 0.47 -20.04
CA ILE A 10 10.80 -0.53 -20.82
C ILE A 10 9.29 -0.51 -20.53
N TYR A 11 8.86 0.20 -19.49
CA TYR A 11 7.45 0.32 -19.07
C TYR A 11 6.83 1.66 -19.50
N ASP A 12 7.57 2.45 -20.28
CA ASP A 12 7.16 3.78 -20.68
C ASP A 12 6.13 3.73 -21.83
N MET A 13 4.96 4.35 -21.65
CA MET A 13 3.88 4.32 -22.65
C MET A 13 4.24 5.05 -23.96
N SER A 14 5.30 5.86 -23.98
CA SER A 14 5.76 6.55 -25.20
C SER A 14 6.70 5.69 -26.07
N ILE A 15 7.02 4.44 -25.68
CA ILE A 15 7.90 3.55 -26.45
C ILE A 15 7.46 3.43 -27.92
N GLY A 16 6.17 3.22 -28.18
CA GLY A 16 5.67 3.07 -29.56
C GLY A 16 5.97 4.31 -30.42
N TYR A 17 5.69 5.50 -29.89
CA TYR A 17 6.01 6.76 -30.57
C TYR A 17 7.53 6.93 -30.80
N ASN A 18 8.35 6.58 -29.80
CA ASN A 18 9.80 6.68 -29.89
C ASN A 18 10.42 5.65 -30.85
N LEU A 19 9.82 4.47 -31.02
CA LEU A 19 10.27 3.48 -32.01
C LEU A 19 10.06 3.97 -33.45
N VAL A 20 8.93 4.64 -33.72
CA VAL A 20 8.69 5.29 -35.03
C VAL A 20 9.73 6.38 -35.31
N LEU A 21 10.11 7.15 -34.29
CA LEU A 21 11.19 8.14 -34.42
C LEU A 21 12.55 7.46 -34.60
N ALA A 22 12.81 6.36 -33.88
CA ALA A 22 14.07 5.63 -33.93
C ALA A 22 14.34 5.06 -35.31
N GLU A 23 13.34 4.47 -35.96
CA GLU A 23 13.45 3.98 -37.34
C GLU A 23 13.87 5.09 -38.32
N LYS A 24 13.21 6.25 -38.24
CA LYS A 24 13.55 7.42 -39.07
C LYS A 24 14.96 7.93 -38.78
N ALA A 25 15.35 7.97 -37.52
CA ALA A 25 16.68 8.43 -37.10
C ALA A 25 17.77 7.45 -37.55
N ILE A 26 17.54 6.14 -37.51
CA ILE A 26 18.48 5.13 -38.01
C ILE A 26 18.76 5.35 -39.50
N ILE A 27 17.72 5.55 -40.31
CA ILE A 27 17.85 5.84 -41.75
C ILE A 27 18.62 7.15 -41.99
N LYS A 28 18.36 8.19 -41.18
CA LYS A 28 19.10 9.47 -41.24
C LYS A 28 20.59 9.27 -40.98
N TYR A 29 20.97 8.55 -39.92
CA TYR A 29 22.36 8.38 -39.50
C TYR A 29 23.15 7.35 -40.31
N GLN A 30 22.51 6.60 -41.22
CA GLN A 30 23.23 5.84 -42.25
C GLN A 30 23.96 6.75 -43.25
N ASN A 31 23.42 7.95 -43.51
CA ASN A 31 23.91 8.87 -44.54
C ASN A 31 24.54 10.15 -43.97
N ALA A 32 24.34 10.43 -42.68
CA ALA A 32 24.83 11.63 -42.02
C ALA A 32 25.56 11.28 -40.72
N THR A 33 26.70 11.93 -40.47
CA THR A 33 27.39 11.82 -39.19
C THR A 33 26.72 12.70 -38.13
N PRO A 34 26.57 12.22 -36.88
CA PRO A 34 26.12 13.05 -35.76
C PRO A 34 26.97 14.31 -35.64
N SER A 35 26.31 15.47 -35.61
CA SER A 35 26.97 16.78 -35.73
C SER A 35 27.14 17.50 -34.39
N ASN A 36 26.27 17.19 -33.43
CA ASN A 36 26.20 17.83 -32.12
C ASN A 36 25.93 16.81 -31.02
N ILE A 37 26.00 17.25 -29.76
CA ILE A 37 25.84 16.39 -28.58
C ILE A 37 24.45 15.73 -28.51
N ASN A 38 23.38 16.44 -28.91
CA ASN A 38 22.02 15.90 -28.88
C ASN A 38 21.85 14.77 -29.91
N ASP A 39 22.46 14.89 -31.10
CA ASP A 39 22.49 13.80 -32.09
C ASP A 39 23.18 12.55 -31.54
N VAL A 40 24.28 12.73 -30.80
CA VAL A 40 25.05 11.61 -30.22
C VAL A 40 24.28 10.94 -29.07
N ILE A 41 23.60 11.72 -28.23
CA ILE A 41 22.75 11.20 -27.16
C ILE A 41 21.53 10.46 -27.74
N GLU A 42 20.96 10.95 -28.84
CA GLU A 42 19.86 10.27 -29.55
C GLU A 42 20.26 8.86 -30.00
N LEU A 43 21.49 8.67 -30.50
CA LEU A 43 22.01 7.32 -30.82
C LEU A 43 21.99 6.39 -29.61
N TYR A 44 22.27 6.90 -28.41
CA TYR A 44 22.25 6.12 -27.17
C TYR A 44 20.83 5.67 -26.83
N HIS A 45 19.84 6.55 -26.94
CA HIS A 45 18.42 6.21 -26.71
C HIS A 45 17.90 5.17 -27.71
N ILE A 46 18.21 5.32 -29.00
CA ILE A 46 17.89 4.33 -30.05
C ILE A 46 18.46 2.96 -29.68
N LYS A 47 19.74 2.94 -29.29
CA LYS A 47 20.40 1.70 -28.92
C LYS A 47 19.76 1.06 -27.69
N LYS A 48 19.38 1.84 -26.68
CA LYS A 48 18.66 1.33 -25.50
C LYS A 48 17.31 0.70 -25.86
N LEU A 49 16.52 1.31 -26.75
CA LEU A 49 15.26 0.72 -27.21
C LEU A 49 15.49 -0.67 -27.84
N LEU A 50 16.42 -0.76 -28.78
CA LEU A 50 16.67 -1.99 -29.52
C LEU A 50 17.35 -3.07 -28.67
N ASP A 51 18.29 -2.69 -27.79
CA ASP A 51 18.96 -3.62 -26.87
C ASP A 51 17.98 -4.22 -25.83
N ASN A 52 16.88 -3.51 -25.50
CA ASN A 52 15.79 -4.01 -24.65
C ASN A 52 14.69 -4.76 -25.43
N ASN A 53 14.92 -5.08 -26.73
CA ASN A 53 13.95 -5.75 -27.59
C ASN A 53 12.60 -5.02 -27.76
N CYS A 54 12.56 -3.70 -27.55
CA CYS A 54 11.37 -2.92 -27.86
C CYS A 54 11.13 -2.94 -29.39
N ARG A 55 9.89 -3.19 -29.81
CA ARG A 55 9.52 -3.24 -31.23
C ARG A 55 8.09 -2.75 -31.46
N LEU A 56 7.86 -2.23 -32.66
CA LEU A 56 6.49 -1.99 -33.14
C LEU A 56 5.84 -3.34 -33.47
N THR A 57 4.52 -3.42 -33.35
CA THR A 57 3.74 -4.62 -33.72
C THR A 57 3.92 -4.99 -35.19
N THR A 58 4.27 -4.02 -36.03
CA THR A 58 4.55 -4.21 -37.46
C THR A 58 5.95 -4.75 -37.75
N TRP A 59 6.84 -4.83 -36.76
CA TRP A 59 8.21 -5.32 -36.94
C TRP A 59 8.29 -6.81 -36.64
N ASP A 60 8.62 -7.60 -37.67
CA ASP A 60 8.99 -9.00 -37.51
C ASP A 60 10.40 -9.15 -36.89
N ASP A 61 10.74 -10.38 -36.52
CA ASP A 61 12.04 -10.69 -35.89
C ASP A 61 13.22 -10.39 -36.84
N ASP A 62 13.05 -10.61 -38.14
CA ASP A 62 14.08 -10.38 -39.14
C ASP A 62 14.38 -8.88 -39.27
N TYR A 63 13.35 -8.04 -39.35
CA TYR A 63 13.50 -6.60 -39.45
C TYR A 63 14.10 -5.99 -38.18
N LEU A 64 13.65 -6.42 -37.00
CA LEU A 64 14.25 -5.99 -35.73
C LEU A 64 15.75 -6.34 -35.68
N ASN A 65 16.11 -7.55 -36.13
CA ASN A 65 17.51 -7.97 -36.19
C ASN A 65 18.32 -7.15 -37.20
N GLN A 66 17.74 -6.78 -38.34
CA GLN A 66 18.39 -5.87 -39.31
C GLN A 66 18.67 -4.50 -38.67
N LEU A 67 17.70 -3.90 -37.97
CA LEU A 67 17.90 -2.63 -37.27
C LEU A 67 19.00 -2.73 -36.20
N LYS A 68 19.02 -3.82 -35.40
CA LYS A 68 20.09 -4.08 -34.42
C LYS A 68 21.49 -4.14 -35.05
N VAL A 69 21.61 -4.77 -36.23
CA VAL A 69 22.87 -4.82 -36.98
C VAL A 69 23.29 -3.44 -37.46
N GLN A 70 22.35 -2.60 -37.90
CA GLN A 70 22.64 -1.24 -38.37
C GLN A 70 23.17 -0.33 -37.26
N VAL A 71 22.70 -0.51 -36.02
CA VAL A 71 23.10 0.32 -34.87
C VAL A 71 24.29 -0.24 -34.07
N LYS A 72 24.89 -1.35 -34.51
CA LYS A 72 25.94 -2.05 -33.74
C LYS A 72 27.13 -1.16 -33.37
N ASP A 73 27.49 -0.22 -34.24
CA ASP A 73 28.67 0.63 -34.11
C ASP A 73 28.39 1.93 -33.34
N TYR A 74 27.14 2.20 -32.94
CA TYR A 74 26.75 3.45 -32.27
C TYR A 74 27.52 3.69 -30.97
N ASN A 75 27.76 2.65 -30.16
CA ASN A 75 28.58 2.77 -28.95
C ASN A 75 30.01 3.26 -29.26
N GLY A 76 30.57 2.83 -30.39
CA GLY A 76 31.89 3.27 -30.84
C GLY A 76 31.90 4.75 -31.25
N ILE A 77 30.84 5.21 -31.92
CA ILE A 77 30.65 6.62 -32.29
C ILE A 77 30.50 7.48 -31.04
N ILE A 78 29.61 7.09 -30.11
CA ILE A 78 29.36 7.79 -28.84
C ILE A 78 30.67 7.91 -28.05
N ALA A 79 31.39 6.80 -27.87
CA ALA A 79 32.63 6.81 -27.09
C ALA A 79 33.74 7.65 -27.73
N LYS A 80 33.85 7.68 -29.06
CA LYS A 80 34.82 8.52 -29.77
C LYS A 80 34.49 10.01 -29.61
N PHE A 81 33.21 10.37 -29.73
CA PHE A 81 32.76 11.76 -29.58
C PHE A 81 33.08 12.28 -28.18
N PHE A 82 32.65 11.57 -27.13
CA PHE A 82 32.89 12.02 -25.75
C PHE A 82 34.38 12.07 -25.38
N LYS A 83 35.22 11.18 -25.92
CA LYS A 83 36.68 11.24 -25.70
C LYS A 83 37.36 12.42 -26.39
N ALA A 84 36.76 12.99 -27.42
CA ALA A 84 37.29 14.14 -28.14
C ALA A 84 36.92 15.48 -27.47
N ILE A 85 35.99 15.48 -26.51
CA ILE A 85 35.58 16.68 -25.78
C ILE A 85 36.73 17.12 -24.86
N SER A 86 37.15 18.38 -24.97
CA SER A 86 38.13 18.98 -24.05
C SER A 86 37.45 19.52 -22.79
N VAL A 87 38.24 19.68 -21.72
CA VAL A 87 37.75 20.17 -20.42
C VAL A 87 37.20 21.60 -20.52
N GLU A 88 37.74 22.41 -21.44
CA GLU A 88 37.34 23.80 -21.65
C GLU A 88 36.00 23.92 -22.39
N GLN A 89 35.60 22.89 -23.15
CA GLN A 89 34.39 22.90 -23.98
C GLN A 89 33.16 22.33 -23.27
N ILE A 90 33.37 21.56 -22.18
CA ILE A 90 32.32 20.74 -21.58
C ILE A 90 31.14 21.56 -21.05
N GLU A 91 31.39 22.76 -20.52
CA GLU A 91 30.35 23.65 -19.99
C GLU A 91 29.43 24.17 -21.09
N VAL A 92 30.01 24.70 -22.18
CA VAL A 92 29.27 25.15 -23.37
C VAL A 92 28.50 23.99 -24.01
N ILE A 93 29.11 22.80 -24.07
CA ILE A 93 28.43 21.62 -24.57
C ILE A 93 27.22 21.29 -23.69
N TYR A 94 27.38 21.27 -22.37
CA TYR A 94 26.31 20.95 -21.44
C TYR A 94 25.12 21.91 -21.54
N GLU A 95 25.38 23.21 -21.66
CA GLU A 95 24.34 24.23 -21.86
C GLU A 95 23.54 24.01 -23.15
N SER A 96 24.16 23.45 -24.19
CA SER A 96 23.49 23.15 -25.47
C SER A 96 22.64 21.87 -25.46
N ILE A 97 22.70 21.08 -24.38
CA ILE A 97 21.96 19.80 -24.27
C ILE A 97 20.48 20.07 -24.00
N GLU A 98 19.63 19.42 -24.79
CA GLU A 98 18.19 19.42 -24.59
C GLU A 98 17.85 18.86 -23.21
N TRP A 99 16.90 19.48 -22.51
CA TRP A 99 16.63 19.18 -21.10
C TRP A 99 16.38 17.67 -20.84
N GLY A 100 15.64 17.00 -21.74
CA GLY A 100 15.35 15.56 -21.67
C GLY A 100 16.56 14.64 -21.85
N TYR A 101 17.71 15.16 -22.27
CA TYR A 101 18.96 14.43 -22.53
C TYR A 101 20.06 14.66 -21.50
N ARG A 102 19.87 15.63 -20.58
CA ARG A 102 20.87 15.94 -19.55
C ARG A 102 21.19 14.76 -18.64
N GLN A 103 20.19 13.97 -18.25
CA GLN A 103 20.44 12.74 -17.49
C GLN A 103 21.29 11.75 -18.29
N THR A 104 20.96 11.53 -19.56
CA THR A 104 21.67 10.59 -20.43
C THR A 104 23.12 11.00 -20.67
N PHE A 105 23.40 12.29 -20.74
CA PHE A 105 24.77 12.80 -20.80
C PHE A 105 25.61 12.29 -19.62
N TRP A 106 25.09 12.42 -18.40
CA TRP A 106 25.77 11.91 -17.20
C TRP A 106 25.85 10.38 -17.19
N ASP A 107 24.80 9.69 -17.63
CA ASP A 107 24.78 8.22 -17.75
C ASP A 107 25.90 7.70 -18.66
N ILE A 108 26.12 8.35 -19.81
CA ILE A 108 27.18 7.99 -20.75
C ILE A 108 28.55 8.16 -20.08
N ILE A 109 28.79 9.30 -19.42
CA ILE A 109 30.08 9.56 -18.76
C ILE A 109 30.33 8.54 -17.64
N ASP A 110 29.32 8.23 -16.84
CA ASP A 110 29.38 7.28 -15.73
C ASP A 110 29.64 5.85 -16.26
N GLN A 111 28.85 5.41 -17.25
CA GLN A 111 28.94 4.08 -17.86
C GLN A 111 30.30 3.85 -18.54
N PHE A 112 30.80 4.83 -19.29
CA PHE A 112 32.09 4.73 -20.00
C PHE A 112 33.28 5.21 -19.17
N LYS A 113 33.07 5.63 -17.91
CA LYS A 113 34.09 6.11 -16.97
C LYS A 113 34.93 7.26 -17.51
N MET A 114 34.32 8.19 -18.25
CA MET A 114 35.00 9.29 -18.93
C MET A 114 35.23 10.51 -18.03
N PHE A 115 35.63 10.31 -16.77
CA PHE A 115 35.68 11.37 -15.76
C PHE A 115 36.67 12.48 -16.07
N ASN A 116 37.69 12.20 -16.88
CA ASN A 116 38.77 13.16 -17.19
C ASN A 116 38.31 14.37 -18.01
N ILE A 117 37.12 14.29 -18.64
CA ILE A 117 36.56 15.40 -19.42
C ILE A 117 35.86 16.46 -18.54
N ILE A 118 35.65 16.15 -17.26
CA ILE A 118 34.99 17.05 -16.29
C ILE A 118 36.02 17.53 -15.27
N SER A 119 36.21 18.84 -15.19
CA SER A 119 36.96 19.45 -14.09
C SER A 119 36.09 19.59 -12.84
N ALA A 120 36.75 19.63 -11.69
CA ALA A 120 36.14 19.91 -10.39
C ALA A 120 35.30 21.20 -10.40
N ASP A 121 35.86 22.26 -10.99
CA ASP A 121 35.22 23.58 -11.01
C ASP A 121 33.98 23.60 -11.91
N VAL A 122 34.00 22.93 -13.06
CA VAL A 122 32.84 22.86 -13.95
C VAL A 122 31.72 22.05 -13.30
N LEU A 123 32.03 20.89 -12.71
CA LEU A 123 31.02 20.10 -11.98
C LEU A 123 30.38 20.92 -10.87
N LYS A 124 31.19 21.68 -10.12
CA LYS A 124 30.69 22.54 -9.05
C LYS A 124 29.74 23.61 -9.59
N ARG A 125 30.06 24.27 -10.71
CA ARG A 125 29.19 25.28 -11.33
C ARG A 125 27.86 24.67 -11.78
N ILE A 126 27.89 23.58 -12.56
CA ILE A 126 26.68 22.91 -13.06
C ILE A 126 25.78 22.47 -11.89
N ALA A 127 26.36 21.86 -10.86
CA ALA A 127 25.62 21.41 -9.68
C ALA A 127 25.07 22.57 -8.82
N GLN A 128 25.71 23.74 -8.85
CA GLN A 128 25.26 24.90 -8.08
C GLN A 128 24.19 25.72 -8.79
N GLU A 129 24.19 25.72 -10.12
CA GLU A 129 23.27 26.52 -10.95
C GLU A 129 21.81 26.06 -10.81
N ASN A 130 21.56 24.75 -10.81
CA ASN A 130 20.20 24.22 -10.78
C ASN A 130 20.10 22.91 -9.96
N ALA A 131 19.08 22.83 -9.10
CA ALA A 131 18.80 21.64 -8.29
C ALA A 131 18.51 20.39 -9.13
N ASN A 132 17.86 20.55 -10.30
CA ASN A 132 17.59 19.44 -11.20
C ASN A 132 18.88 18.86 -11.81
N ASP A 133 19.80 19.73 -12.24
CA ASP A 133 21.10 19.30 -12.76
C ASP A 133 21.90 18.59 -11.67
N PHE A 134 21.88 19.10 -10.43
CA PHE A 134 22.51 18.39 -9.31
C PHE A 134 21.92 17.00 -9.08
N ARG A 135 20.59 16.86 -9.14
CA ARG A 135 19.92 15.54 -9.05
C ARG A 135 20.34 14.61 -10.18
N THR A 136 20.56 15.11 -11.40
CA THR A 136 21.03 14.26 -12.50
C THR A 136 22.44 13.71 -12.25
N ILE A 137 23.33 14.51 -11.67
CA ILE A 137 24.67 14.06 -11.25
C ILE A 137 24.59 13.01 -10.15
N LEU A 138 23.71 13.21 -9.17
CA LEU A 138 23.55 12.28 -8.05
C LEU A 138 23.00 10.92 -8.48
N LYS A 139 22.38 10.79 -9.64
CA LYS A 139 21.94 9.49 -10.20
C LYS A 139 23.10 8.67 -10.81
N CYS A 140 24.33 9.18 -10.80
CA CYS A 140 25.51 8.55 -11.38
C CYS A 140 26.54 8.18 -10.31
N GLY A 141 26.52 6.92 -9.85
CA GLY A 141 27.28 6.49 -8.67
C GLY A 141 28.80 6.62 -8.77
N PHE A 142 29.41 6.36 -9.94
CA PHE A 142 30.85 6.49 -10.09
C PHE A 142 31.29 7.95 -10.14
N ILE A 143 30.49 8.82 -10.77
CA ILE A 143 30.72 10.27 -10.75
C ILE A 143 30.63 10.80 -9.32
N VAL A 144 29.61 10.37 -8.56
CA VAL A 144 29.42 10.78 -7.17
C VAL A 144 30.64 10.42 -6.31
N GLU A 145 31.15 9.19 -6.45
CA GLU A 145 32.32 8.76 -5.68
C GLU A 145 33.61 9.47 -6.13
N LYS A 146 33.79 9.71 -7.44
CA LYS A 146 34.96 10.40 -7.99
C LYS A 146 35.07 11.85 -7.47
N PHE A 147 33.95 12.55 -7.37
CA PHE A 147 33.89 13.96 -6.97
C PHE A 147 33.31 14.17 -5.56
N LYS A 148 33.40 13.15 -4.70
CA LYS A 148 32.76 13.11 -3.38
C LYS A 148 33.02 14.31 -2.48
N GLY A 149 34.23 14.88 -2.52
CA GLY A 149 34.57 16.09 -1.75
C GLY A 149 33.71 17.29 -2.14
N ILE A 150 33.63 17.58 -3.44
CA ILE A 150 32.86 18.70 -4.00
C ILE A 150 31.37 18.50 -3.75
N ILE A 151 30.87 17.29 -3.96
CA ILE A 151 29.45 16.96 -3.78
C ILE A 151 29.05 17.11 -2.31
N ARG A 152 29.89 16.64 -1.37
CA ARG A 152 29.68 16.85 0.07
C ARG A 152 29.64 18.34 0.41
N ASP A 153 30.57 19.14 -0.10
CA ASP A 153 30.60 20.58 0.16
C ASP A 153 29.34 21.28 -0.37
N ILE A 154 28.86 20.89 -1.56
CA ILE A 154 27.60 21.41 -2.12
C ILE A 154 26.42 21.04 -1.23
N LEU A 155 26.32 19.77 -0.81
CA LEU A 155 25.24 19.30 0.07
C LEU A 155 25.19 20.09 1.39
N LEU A 156 26.34 20.36 2.00
CA LEU A 156 26.45 21.12 3.25
C LEU A 156 26.18 22.63 3.07
N SER A 157 26.38 23.17 1.86
CA SER A 157 26.25 24.60 1.59
C SER A 157 24.82 25.08 1.38
N LYS A 158 23.89 24.20 1.01
CA LYS A 158 22.49 24.52 0.67
C LYS A 158 21.52 23.83 1.62
N SER A 159 20.54 24.56 2.17
CA SER A 159 19.45 23.98 2.98
C SER A 159 18.59 22.99 2.20
N ASP A 160 18.34 23.28 0.92
CA ASP A 160 17.46 22.47 0.06
C ASP A 160 18.05 21.09 -0.25
N SER A 161 19.34 20.88 0.05
CA SER A 161 19.97 19.55 0.02
C SER A 161 19.25 18.55 0.92
N ALA A 162 18.48 19.00 1.92
CA ALA A 162 17.63 18.13 2.72
C ALA A 162 16.62 17.36 1.88
N HIS A 163 16.08 17.93 0.79
CA HIS A 163 15.15 17.21 -0.10
C HIS A 163 15.79 15.94 -0.68
N ILE A 164 17.09 15.98 -1.00
CA ILE A 164 17.83 14.82 -1.51
C ILE A 164 17.96 13.73 -0.44
N ILE A 165 18.25 14.12 0.81
CA ILE A 165 18.36 13.19 1.94
C ILE A 165 17.01 12.54 2.24
N ILE A 166 15.94 13.36 2.25
CA ILE A 166 14.58 12.92 2.49
C ILE A 166 14.13 11.96 1.39
N ASP A 167 14.32 12.33 0.12
CA ASP A 167 13.95 11.48 -1.01
C ASP A 167 14.70 10.15 -0.97
N LYS A 168 16.02 10.16 -0.72
CA LYS A 168 16.78 8.90 -0.71
C LYS A 168 16.37 7.96 0.43
N TYR A 169 16.14 8.47 1.63
CA TYR A 169 16.05 7.64 2.83
C TYR A 169 14.65 7.51 3.44
N ILE A 170 13.79 8.51 3.24
CA ILE A 170 12.51 8.62 3.93
C ILE A 170 11.35 8.46 2.96
N ALA A 171 11.31 9.24 1.88
CA ALA A 171 10.19 9.28 0.96
C ALA A 171 9.92 7.92 0.30
N ARG A 172 8.65 7.61 0.08
CA ARG A 172 8.20 6.43 -0.66
C ARG A 172 8.24 6.73 -2.15
N HIS A 173 9.05 5.97 -2.89
CA HIS A 173 9.04 6.00 -4.36
C HIS A 173 8.09 4.92 -4.87
N ASN A 174 7.01 5.35 -5.53
CA ASN A 174 5.99 4.45 -6.06
C ASN A 174 6.22 4.10 -7.54
N SER A 175 7.14 4.79 -8.24
CA SER A 175 7.41 4.51 -9.65
C SER A 175 8.60 3.57 -9.83
N PRO A 176 8.45 2.49 -10.64
CA PRO A 176 9.60 1.68 -11.09
C PRO A 176 10.63 2.48 -11.90
N SER A 177 10.25 3.67 -12.41
CA SER A 177 11.15 4.56 -13.16
C SER A 177 12.02 5.46 -12.28
N ASP A 178 11.79 5.51 -10.97
CA ASP A 178 12.56 6.36 -10.07
C ASP A 178 13.97 5.81 -9.89
N ARG A 179 14.94 6.50 -10.49
CA ARG A 179 16.35 6.13 -10.40
C ARG A 179 16.89 6.43 -9.01
N GLU A 180 17.70 5.50 -8.49
CA GLU A 180 18.38 5.67 -7.21
C GLU A 180 19.28 6.92 -7.21
N LEU A 181 19.22 7.69 -6.12
CA LEU A 181 20.16 8.77 -5.84
C LEU A 181 21.36 8.24 -5.06
N PHE A 182 22.58 8.46 -5.54
CA PHE A 182 23.82 8.15 -4.85
C PHE A 182 24.29 9.35 -4.02
N LEU A 183 24.71 9.09 -2.78
CA LEU A 183 25.33 10.09 -1.92
C LEU A 183 26.82 9.79 -1.77
N PRO A 184 27.66 10.82 -1.61
CA PRO A 184 29.11 10.63 -1.55
C PRO A 184 29.51 9.87 -0.28
N SER A 185 30.44 8.92 -0.38
CA SER A 185 30.82 8.02 0.72
C SER A 185 31.42 8.72 1.94
N ASN A 186 31.89 9.96 1.80
CA ASN A 186 32.41 10.79 2.88
C ASN A 186 31.35 11.64 3.60
N LEU A 187 30.06 11.52 3.23
CA LEU A 187 28.96 12.19 3.92
C LEU A 187 28.60 11.42 5.20
N THR A 188 28.94 11.99 6.36
CA THR A 188 28.74 11.32 7.65
C THR A 188 27.29 11.38 8.13
N MET A 189 26.98 10.69 9.23
CA MET A 189 25.66 10.79 9.84
C MET A 189 25.41 12.19 10.40
N GLU A 190 26.43 12.80 11.00
CA GLU A 190 26.39 14.16 11.52
C GLU A 190 26.17 15.18 10.38
N ASP A 191 26.79 14.98 9.22
CA ASP A 191 26.55 15.81 8.04
C ASP A 191 25.07 15.76 7.60
N LYS A 192 24.47 14.55 7.55
CA LYS A 192 23.07 14.37 7.16
C LYS A 192 22.11 15.03 8.15
N GLU A 193 22.35 14.83 9.44
CA GLU A 193 21.55 15.45 10.51
C GLU A 193 21.68 16.98 10.49
N TYR A 194 22.90 17.49 10.24
CA TYR A 194 23.16 18.92 10.08
C TYR A 194 22.37 19.53 8.90
N ILE A 195 22.38 18.88 7.73
CA ILE A 195 21.63 19.32 6.55
C ILE A 195 20.13 19.43 6.87
N ILE A 196 19.56 18.41 7.51
CA ILE A 196 18.15 18.40 7.92
C ILE A 196 17.87 19.50 8.95
N SER A 197 18.74 19.66 9.95
CA SER A 197 18.57 20.71 10.97
C SER A 197 18.56 22.11 10.36
N ARG A 198 19.45 22.39 9.40
CA ARG A 198 19.49 23.67 8.68
C ARG A 198 18.25 23.90 7.84
N TYR A 199 17.72 22.86 7.19
CA TYR A 199 16.47 22.96 6.44
C TYR A 199 15.29 23.32 7.34
N LEU A 200 15.19 22.71 8.52
CA LEU A 200 14.18 23.06 9.52
C LEU A 200 14.33 24.49 10.08
N GLU A 201 15.49 25.13 9.89
CA GLU A 201 15.76 26.54 10.26
C GLU A 201 15.69 27.49 9.07
N SER A 202 15.40 26.99 7.87
CA SER A 202 15.32 27.83 6.68
C SER A 202 14.11 28.77 6.73
N ASP A 203 14.12 29.81 5.89
CA ASP A 203 13.06 30.82 5.89
C ASP A 203 11.73 30.29 5.33
N SER A 204 11.77 29.28 4.45
CA SER A 204 10.57 28.77 3.75
C SER A 204 10.57 27.23 3.59
N PRO A 205 10.59 26.47 4.70
CA PRO A 205 10.55 25.02 4.65
C PRO A 205 9.20 24.53 4.12
N ASN A 206 9.24 23.61 3.16
CA ASN A 206 8.04 22.98 2.63
C ASN A 206 7.47 21.96 3.64
N LEU A 207 6.19 22.15 4.00
CA LEU A 207 5.46 21.34 4.98
C LEU A 207 5.46 19.83 4.66
N ASN A 208 5.36 19.42 3.40
CA ASN A 208 5.36 17.99 3.03
C ASN A 208 6.70 17.34 3.39
N TYR A 209 7.81 18.00 3.07
CA TYR A 209 9.14 17.52 3.45
C TYR A 209 9.36 17.53 4.96
N VAL A 210 8.83 18.52 5.69
CA VAL A 210 8.86 18.52 7.16
C VAL A 210 8.08 17.34 7.73
N ARG A 211 6.88 17.05 7.19
CA ARG A 211 6.08 15.88 7.57
C ARG A 211 6.80 14.55 7.29
N LEU A 212 7.53 14.46 6.19
CA LEU A 212 8.39 13.29 5.92
C LEU A 212 9.49 13.15 6.98
N ILE A 213 10.17 14.25 7.37
CA ILE A 213 11.17 14.22 8.43
C ILE A 213 10.57 13.71 9.76
N CYS A 214 9.35 14.12 10.12
CA CYS A 214 8.64 13.63 11.30
C CYS A 214 8.43 12.10 11.27
N GLN A 215 8.33 11.52 10.06
CA GLN A 215 8.09 10.09 9.83
C GLN A 215 9.37 9.29 9.55
N ASN A 216 10.56 9.82 9.92
CA ASN A 216 11.81 9.10 9.76
C ASN A 216 11.86 7.83 10.63
N LYS A 217 12.17 6.69 10.01
CA LYS A 217 12.55 5.46 10.73
C LYS A 217 14.06 5.47 10.91
N ASP A 218 14.52 5.39 12.16
CA ASP A 218 15.97 5.37 12.43
C ASP A 218 16.56 4.05 11.94
N GLU A 219 17.48 4.15 10.98
CA GLU A 219 18.14 3.02 10.34
C GLU A 219 19.65 3.22 10.43
N GLN A 220 20.34 2.35 11.18
CA GLN A 220 21.73 2.54 11.59
C GLN A 220 22.73 2.72 10.43
N LYS A 221 22.42 2.14 9.26
CA LYS A 221 23.26 2.26 8.05
C LYS A 221 22.84 3.41 7.12
N ASN A 222 21.69 4.03 7.35
CA ASN A 222 21.07 4.98 6.42
C ASN A 222 20.98 6.38 7.03
N LEU A 223 20.01 6.59 7.92
CA LEU A 223 19.72 7.88 8.55
C LEU A 223 19.21 7.67 9.99
N ILE A 224 19.83 8.36 10.95
CA ILE A 224 19.39 8.46 12.33
C ILE A 224 19.18 9.94 12.63
N LEU A 225 18.03 10.29 13.21
CA LEU A 225 17.75 11.64 13.68
C LEU A 225 17.68 11.66 15.21
N SER A 226 18.39 12.59 15.84
CA SER A 226 18.30 12.76 17.28
C SER A 226 16.89 13.16 17.72
N PRO A 227 16.49 12.86 18.97
CA PRO A 227 15.22 13.32 19.52
C PRO A 227 15.01 14.84 19.41
N LEU A 228 16.09 15.62 19.48
CA LEU A 228 16.04 17.09 19.34
C LEU A 228 15.54 17.50 17.96
N ILE A 229 16.08 16.90 16.89
CA ILE A 229 15.66 17.17 15.51
C ILE A 229 14.22 16.73 15.27
N LYS A 230 13.81 15.58 15.81
CA LYS A 230 12.42 15.11 15.70
C LYS A 230 11.42 16.06 16.37
N VAL A 231 11.73 16.56 17.58
CA VAL A 231 10.90 17.55 18.27
C VAL A 231 10.82 18.85 17.47
N LYS A 232 11.95 19.31 16.92
CA LYS A 232 12.01 20.51 16.09
C LYS A 232 11.14 20.38 14.83
N ALA A 233 11.22 19.24 14.15
CA ALA A 233 10.41 18.95 12.97
C ALA A 233 8.91 18.93 13.31
N ASN A 234 8.51 18.26 14.39
CA ASN A 234 7.10 18.20 14.81
C ASN A 234 6.53 19.58 15.14
N LYS A 235 7.24 20.39 15.94
CA LYS A 235 6.81 21.76 16.25
C LYS A 235 6.70 22.64 15.01
N LEU A 236 7.63 22.49 14.08
CA LEU A 236 7.59 23.24 12.81
C LEU A 236 6.41 22.78 11.95
N ALA A 237 6.13 21.48 11.88
CA ALA A 237 4.98 20.96 11.14
C ALA A 237 3.65 21.49 11.70
N GLU A 238 3.50 21.52 13.03
CA GLU A 238 2.34 22.12 13.72
C GLU A 238 2.19 23.60 13.34
N LYS A 239 3.27 24.39 13.48
CA LYS A 239 3.27 25.81 13.11
C LYS A 239 2.87 26.03 11.66
N LEU A 240 3.49 25.32 10.72
CA LEU A 240 3.21 25.45 9.28
C LEU A 240 1.79 25.00 8.93
N ASN A 241 1.25 23.99 9.62
CA ASN A 241 -0.16 23.60 9.48
C ASN A 241 -1.09 24.73 9.93
N ASP A 242 -0.83 25.32 11.09
CA ASP A 242 -1.65 26.41 11.62
C ASP A 242 -1.60 27.64 10.70
N GLU A 243 -0.43 27.97 10.15
CA GLU A 243 -0.28 29.03 9.15
C GLU A 243 -1.10 28.72 7.90
N LEU A 244 -1.06 27.48 7.39
CA LEU A 244 -1.86 27.06 6.24
C LEU A 244 -3.36 27.16 6.53
N MET A 245 -3.82 26.71 7.70
CA MET A 245 -5.24 26.75 8.07
C MET A 245 -5.77 28.18 8.23
N ASN A 246 -4.91 29.13 8.57
CA ASN A 246 -5.27 30.55 8.72
C ASN A 246 -5.05 31.38 7.44
N ASP A 247 -4.49 30.81 6.37
CA ASP A 247 -4.30 31.50 5.09
C ASP A 247 -5.64 31.55 4.32
N GLU A 248 -6.07 32.75 3.94
CA GLU A 248 -7.33 32.98 3.21
C GLU A 248 -7.38 32.28 1.83
N ARG A 249 -6.22 31.91 1.27
CA ARG A 249 -6.12 31.19 0.00
C ARG A 249 -6.30 29.68 0.15
N THR A 250 -6.29 29.18 1.38
CA THR A 250 -6.43 27.75 1.66
C THR A 250 -7.86 27.29 1.41
N VAL A 251 -8.01 26.31 0.52
CA VAL A 251 -9.30 25.65 0.28
C VAL A 251 -9.49 24.56 1.33
N ILE A 252 -10.46 24.76 2.21
CA ILE A 252 -10.87 23.78 3.21
C ILE A 252 -12.00 22.93 2.64
N VAL A 253 -11.76 21.64 2.48
CA VAL A 253 -12.79 20.66 2.09
C VAL A 253 -13.26 19.94 3.36
N GLU A 254 -14.47 20.26 3.80
CA GLU A 254 -15.08 19.61 4.97
C GLU A 254 -15.72 18.28 4.58
N GLN A 255 -15.30 17.20 5.22
CA GLN A 255 -15.97 15.90 5.13
C GLN A 255 -16.88 15.72 6.35
N LYS A 256 -18.18 15.59 6.11
CA LYS A 256 -19.20 15.39 7.15
C LYS A 256 -19.84 14.02 6.99
N VAL A 257 -20.11 13.35 8.12
CA VAL A 257 -20.88 12.11 8.15
C VAL A 257 -21.83 12.19 9.34
N GLY A 258 -23.11 11.86 9.12
CA GLY A 258 -24.12 11.76 10.15
C GLY A 258 -24.24 10.33 10.68
N ILE A 259 -24.21 10.15 12.00
CA ILE A 259 -24.56 8.89 12.65
C ILE A 259 -25.72 9.16 13.62
N GLU A 260 -26.81 8.43 13.43
CA GLU A 260 -28.04 8.61 14.20
C GLU A 260 -28.51 7.26 14.76
N PHE A 261 -28.83 7.24 16.05
CA PHE A 261 -29.53 6.13 16.69
C PHE A 261 -30.98 6.55 16.91
N SER A 262 -31.90 6.00 16.12
CA SER A 262 -33.29 6.44 16.05
C SER A 262 -34.23 5.44 16.71
N ASN A 263 -35.20 5.97 17.47
CA ASN A 263 -36.26 5.18 18.11
C ASN A 263 -37.59 5.18 17.31
N ILE A 264 -37.55 5.68 16.07
CA ILE A 264 -38.70 5.73 15.15
C ILE A 264 -39.16 4.30 14.82
N GLU A 265 -40.48 4.12 14.72
CA GLU A 265 -41.10 2.84 14.39
C GLU A 265 -40.98 2.48 12.90
N GLY A 266 -40.80 1.19 12.59
CA GLY A 266 -40.87 0.69 11.22
C GLY A 266 -39.65 0.99 10.34
N ILE A 267 -38.54 1.49 10.90
CA ILE A 267 -37.28 1.65 10.15
C ILE A 267 -36.47 0.34 10.10
N LYS A 268 -35.71 0.17 9.02
CA LYS A 268 -34.76 -0.95 8.87
C LYS A 268 -33.70 -0.91 9.99
N PRO A 269 -33.09 -2.06 10.37
CA PRO A 269 -32.03 -2.10 11.38
C PRO A 269 -30.92 -1.08 11.14
N CYS A 270 -30.48 -0.95 9.89
CA CYS A 270 -29.61 0.11 9.41
C CYS A 270 -30.20 0.67 8.10
N SER A 271 -30.06 1.98 7.91
CA SER A 271 -30.38 2.64 6.66
C SER A 271 -29.37 3.73 6.35
N PHE A 272 -29.08 3.90 5.06
CA PHE A 272 -28.18 4.92 4.54
C PHE A 272 -28.98 5.89 3.66
N LYS A 273 -28.73 7.18 3.83
CA LYS A 273 -29.29 8.24 2.98
C LYS A 273 -28.28 9.37 2.81
N MET A 274 -28.35 10.05 1.67
CA MET A 274 -27.67 11.34 1.47
C MET A 274 -28.64 12.45 1.89
N GLU A 275 -28.26 13.25 2.89
CA GLU A 275 -29.05 14.39 3.38
C GLU A 275 -28.21 15.67 3.21
N ASN A 276 -28.60 16.55 2.28
CA ASN A 276 -27.84 17.76 1.92
C ASN A 276 -26.35 17.46 1.60
N ASP A 277 -26.10 16.46 0.76
CA ASP A 277 -24.77 15.94 0.41
C ASP A 277 -23.95 15.37 1.58
N ILE A 278 -24.56 15.18 2.75
CA ILE A 278 -23.95 14.52 3.90
C ILE A 278 -24.42 13.06 3.95
N PRO A 279 -23.52 12.07 3.87
CA PRO A 279 -23.87 10.67 4.12
C PRO A 279 -24.35 10.51 5.56
N LYS A 280 -25.56 9.97 5.74
CA LYS A 280 -26.19 9.72 7.04
C LYS A 280 -26.53 8.25 7.21
N TYR A 281 -26.01 7.66 8.29
CA TYR A 281 -26.31 6.31 8.74
C TYR A 281 -27.28 6.38 9.93
N THR A 282 -28.45 5.76 9.78
CA THR A 282 -29.46 5.68 10.84
C THR A 282 -29.61 4.23 11.30
N TYR A 283 -29.43 4.00 12.60
CA TYR A 283 -29.55 2.71 13.28
C TYR A 283 -30.81 2.64 14.15
N SER A 284 -31.52 1.53 14.10
CA SER A 284 -32.74 1.32 14.87
C SER A 284 -32.44 0.93 16.32
N VAL A 285 -32.75 1.82 17.26
CA VAL A 285 -32.64 1.54 18.71
C VAL A 285 -33.60 0.43 19.12
N ARG A 286 -34.77 0.33 18.47
CA ARG A 286 -35.74 -0.74 18.74
C ARG A 286 -35.19 -2.12 18.36
N PHE A 287 -34.50 -2.21 17.22
CA PHE A 287 -33.81 -3.44 16.81
C PHE A 287 -32.73 -3.82 17.82
N ILE A 288 -31.86 -2.87 18.18
CA ILE A 288 -30.78 -3.08 19.17
C ILE A 288 -31.36 -3.60 20.50
N LYS A 289 -32.46 -3.03 20.99
CA LYS A 289 -33.10 -3.46 22.25
C LYS A 289 -33.66 -4.88 22.23
N GLN A 290 -33.84 -5.48 21.05
CA GLN A 290 -34.31 -6.85 20.89
C GLN A 290 -33.15 -7.86 20.78
N CYS A 291 -31.91 -7.38 20.62
CA CYS A 291 -30.74 -8.23 20.51
C CYS A 291 -30.40 -8.89 21.85
N ASP A 292 -30.01 -10.17 21.80
CA ASP A 292 -29.37 -10.83 22.93
C ASP A 292 -27.90 -10.39 23.10
N ASN A 293 -27.25 -10.83 24.17
CA ASN A 293 -25.87 -10.48 24.51
C ASN A 293 -24.88 -10.73 23.35
N VAL A 294 -25.02 -11.85 22.63
CA VAL A 294 -24.14 -12.24 21.51
C VAL A 294 -24.40 -11.34 20.30
N GLN A 295 -25.68 -11.13 19.98
CA GLN A 295 -26.10 -10.24 18.90
C GLN A 295 -25.67 -8.80 19.13
N LEU A 296 -25.66 -8.33 20.39
CA LEU A 296 -25.21 -6.98 20.71
C LEU A 296 -23.73 -6.74 20.35
N ILE A 297 -22.87 -7.76 20.44
CA ILE A 297 -21.48 -7.66 19.97
C ILE A 297 -21.39 -7.96 18.47
N ALA A 298 -22.15 -8.94 17.97
CA ALA A 298 -22.18 -9.27 16.55
C ALA A 298 -22.70 -8.11 15.66
N ASN A 299 -23.45 -7.16 16.23
CA ASN A 299 -23.80 -5.90 15.55
C ASN A 299 -22.57 -5.14 15.05
N SER A 300 -21.41 -5.25 15.70
CA SER A 300 -20.16 -4.72 15.18
C SER A 300 -19.81 -5.28 13.79
N CYS A 301 -20.07 -6.57 13.55
CA CYS A 301 -19.91 -7.17 12.23
C CYS A 301 -21.04 -6.78 11.30
N TYR A 302 -22.28 -7.12 11.66
CA TYR A 302 -23.40 -7.15 10.72
C TYR A 302 -24.14 -5.81 10.58
N LEU A 303 -24.25 -5.06 11.68
CA LEU A 303 -24.96 -3.78 11.68
C LEU A 303 -24.03 -2.63 11.25
N PHE A 304 -22.79 -2.66 11.73
CA PHE A 304 -21.78 -1.63 11.47
C PHE A 304 -20.86 -1.93 10.29
N ASN A 305 -20.95 -3.14 9.73
CA ASN A 305 -20.16 -3.60 8.58
C ASN A 305 -18.65 -3.51 8.83
N TRP A 306 -18.18 -3.88 10.03
CA TRP A 306 -16.73 -3.95 10.29
C TRP A 306 -16.08 -5.18 9.66
N MET A 307 -16.86 -6.22 9.36
CA MET A 307 -16.42 -7.44 8.72
C MET A 307 -17.25 -7.69 7.46
N ASN A 308 -16.62 -8.21 6.41
CA ASN A 308 -17.31 -8.61 5.19
C ASN A 308 -17.98 -9.99 5.35
N ARG A 309 -18.64 -10.47 4.30
CA ARG A 309 -19.32 -11.79 4.31
C ARG A 309 -18.42 -13.00 4.54
N HIS A 310 -17.11 -12.86 4.31
CA HIS A 310 -16.09 -13.89 4.58
C HIS A 310 -15.29 -13.60 5.86
N PHE A 311 -15.81 -12.71 6.72
CA PHE A 311 -15.22 -12.33 7.99
C PHE A 311 -13.81 -11.69 7.90
N LEU A 312 -13.53 -11.06 6.77
CA LEU A 312 -12.35 -10.20 6.58
C LEU A 312 -12.66 -8.77 7.03
N LEU A 313 -11.69 -8.14 7.68
CA LEU A 313 -11.88 -6.80 8.26
C LEU A 313 -12.03 -5.72 7.18
N GLU A 314 -13.10 -4.95 7.27
CA GLU A 314 -13.40 -3.82 6.38
C GLU A 314 -12.59 -2.57 6.71
N LEU A 315 -12.10 -2.43 7.94
CA LEU A 315 -11.47 -1.22 8.45
C LEU A 315 -10.00 -1.04 8.01
N ILE A 316 -9.42 -2.00 7.28
CA ILE A 316 -8.05 -1.93 6.73
C ILE A 316 -7.94 -0.92 5.57
N ASN A 317 -6.74 -0.54 5.14
CA ASN A 317 -6.60 0.21 3.89
C ASN A 317 -6.68 -0.75 2.68
N LYS A 318 -7.46 -0.42 1.65
CA LYS A 318 -7.56 -1.23 0.42
C LYS A 318 -7.13 -0.40 -0.79
N ASN A 319 -6.40 -1.01 -1.73
CA ASN A 319 -5.95 -0.30 -2.93
C ASN A 319 -7.11 0.15 -3.83
N SER A 320 -8.22 -0.61 -3.85
CA SER A 320 -9.44 -0.26 -4.59
C SER A 320 -10.16 0.98 -4.06
N GLU A 321 -9.84 1.43 -2.85
CA GLU A 321 -10.45 2.59 -2.19
C GLU A 321 -9.58 3.86 -2.27
N VAL A 322 -8.41 3.78 -2.92
CA VAL A 322 -7.48 4.90 -3.05
C VAL A 322 -7.75 5.65 -4.34
N ASP A 323 -8.04 6.94 -4.23
CA ASP A 323 -8.20 7.80 -5.40
C ASP A 323 -6.85 8.03 -6.10
N VAL A 324 -6.83 8.05 -7.43
CA VAL A 324 -5.60 8.23 -8.22
C VAL A 324 -4.91 9.56 -7.87
N LEU A 325 -5.67 10.65 -7.75
CA LEU A 325 -5.10 11.96 -7.39
C LEU A 325 -4.57 11.94 -5.97
N GLU A 326 -5.26 11.27 -5.04
CA GLU A 326 -4.78 11.09 -3.67
C GLU A 326 -3.45 10.31 -3.67
N SER A 327 -3.35 9.23 -4.42
CA SER A 327 -2.14 8.40 -4.49
C SER A 327 -0.91 9.15 -5.04
N ILE A 328 -1.12 10.14 -5.91
CA ILE A 328 -0.06 10.94 -6.53
C ILE A 328 0.31 12.16 -5.68
N ALA A 329 -0.67 12.78 -5.02
CA ALA A 329 -0.47 14.03 -4.27
C ALA A 329 0.06 13.81 -2.83
N PHE A 330 -0.12 12.62 -2.25
CA PHE A 330 0.28 12.36 -0.87
C PHE A 330 1.73 11.86 -0.75
N ASP A 331 2.63 12.77 -0.37
CA ASP A 331 3.99 12.41 0.03
C ASP A 331 3.97 11.58 1.32
N MET A 332 4.36 10.31 1.22
CA MET A 332 4.42 9.39 2.36
C MET A 332 5.83 8.88 2.60
N SER A 333 6.17 8.58 3.85
CA SER A 333 7.37 7.81 4.17
C SER A 333 7.24 6.38 3.65
N LYS A 334 8.35 5.75 3.25
CA LYS A 334 8.42 4.34 2.85
C LYS A 334 7.96 3.39 3.97
N ASN A 335 7.98 3.86 5.21
CA ASN A 335 7.53 3.13 6.40
C ASN A 335 6.21 3.67 6.96
N ALA A 336 5.49 4.53 6.24
CA ALA A 336 4.16 4.97 6.67
C ALA A 336 3.11 3.91 6.32
N TYR A 337 2.16 3.70 7.23
CA TYR A 337 0.91 3.03 6.92
C TYR A 337 0.11 3.91 5.94
N PRO A 338 -0.46 3.35 4.87
CA PRO A 338 -1.22 4.09 3.85
C PRO A 338 -2.58 4.52 4.41
N ALA A 339 -2.59 5.57 5.24
CA ALA A 339 -3.79 6.09 5.88
C ALA A 339 -4.51 7.12 4.98
N PHE A 340 -5.01 6.66 3.84
CA PHE A 340 -5.75 7.48 2.87
C PHE A 340 -7.14 7.88 3.39
N ASN A 341 -7.77 8.86 2.74
CA ASN A 341 -8.99 9.52 3.18
C ASN A 341 -10.15 8.54 3.40
N TYR A 342 -10.34 7.56 2.51
CA TYR A 342 -11.39 6.57 2.67
C TYR A 342 -11.15 5.70 3.92
N PHE A 343 -9.90 5.25 4.13
CA PHE A 343 -9.48 4.54 5.34
C PHE A 343 -9.72 5.37 6.62
N LEU A 344 -9.34 6.64 6.62
CA LEU A 344 -9.54 7.54 7.74
C LEU A 344 -11.04 7.73 8.04
N THR A 345 -11.84 7.89 6.99
CA THR A 345 -13.29 8.11 7.10
C THR A 345 -13.99 6.91 7.71
N LYS A 346 -13.77 5.69 7.18
CA LYS A 346 -14.42 4.49 7.73
C LYS A 346 -13.97 4.19 9.17
N ASN A 347 -12.71 4.47 9.51
CA ASN A 347 -12.24 4.34 10.88
C ASN A 347 -12.88 5.37 11.82
N ARG A 348 -13.07 6.61 11.40
CA ARG A 348 -13.82 7.62 12.17
C ARG A 348 -15.28 7.23 12.36
N ILE A 349 -15.94 6.73 11.30
CA ILE A 349 -17.31 6.21 11.37
C ILE A 349 -17.39 5.08 12.40
N SER A 350 -16.44 4.13 12.39
CA SER A 350 -16.40 3.03 13.37
C SER A 350 -16.32 3.49 14.82
N LEU A 351 -15.61 4.61 15.08
CA LEU A 351 -15.51 5.19 16.42
C LEU A 351 -16.81 5.89 16.81
N CYS A 352 -17.41 6.66 15.90
CA CYS A 352 -18.70 7.32 16.15
C CYS A 352 -19.83 6.30 16.34
N GLN A 353 -19.83 5.19 15.58
CA GLN A 353 -20.73 4.05 15.80
C GLN A 353 -20.58 3.51 17.21
N LEU A 354 -19.35 3.17 17.62
CA LEU A 354 -19.09 2.58 18.93
C LEU A 354 -19.44 3.54 20.09
N CYS A 355 -19.13 4.83 19.94
CA CYS A 355 -19.46 5.86 20.92
C CYS A 355 -20.99 5.99 21.11
N GLY A 356 -21.75 6.21 20.03
CA GLY A 356 -23.20 6.32 20.12
C GLY A 356 -23.87 5.00 20.54
N TYR A 357 -23.30 3.85 20.15
CA TYR A 357 -23.79 2.54 20.58
C TYR A 357 -23.62 2.34 22.09
N ASN A 358 -22.49 2.78 22.64
CA ASN A 358 -22.24 2.72 24.07
C ASN A 358 -23.28 3.53 24.87
N ASP A 359 -23.74 4.68 24.36
CA ASP A 359 -24.80 5.47 24.98
C ASP A 359 -26.14 4.71 24.98
N ILE A 360 -26.48 4.02 23.88
CA ILE A 360 -27.68 3.19 23.80
C ILE A 360 -27.62 2.03 24.80
N LEU A 361 -26.49 1.33 24.88
CA LEU A 361 -26.30 0.22 25.82
C LEU A 361 -26.34 0.70 27.28
N THR A 362 -25.76 1.86 27.57
CA THR A 362 -25.84 2.47 28.91
C THR A 362 -27.30 2.74 29.28
N GLY A 363 -28.13 3.21 28.34
CA GLY A 363 -29.58 3.34 28.51
C GLY A 363 -30.32 2.01 28.73
N MET A 364 -29.74 0.89 28.31
CA MET A 364 -30.19 -0.48 28.59
C MET A 364 -29.59 -1.08 29.87
N GLN A 365 -28.86 -0.27 30.66
CA GLN A 365 -28.15 -0.69 31.88
C GLN A 365 -27.07 -1.75 31.64
N THR A 366 -26.46 -1.74 30.45
CA THR A 366 -25.30 -2.56 30.09
C THR A 366 -24.22 -1.72 29.41
N SER A 367 -23.14 -2.35 28.98
CA SER A 367 -22.07 -1.69 28.22
C SER A 367 -21.43 -2.66 27.22
N VAL A 368 -20.66 -2.13 26.26
CA VAL A 368 -19.95 -2.97 25.28
C VAL A 368 -19.01 -3.94 25.99
N GLU A 369 -18.31 -3.47 27.01
CA GLU A 369 -17.39 -4.26 27.83
C GLU A 369 -18.09 -5.43 28.52
N GLN A 370 -19.28 -5.19 29.10
CA GLN A 370 -20.04 -6.24 29.78
C GLN A 370 -20.54 -7.31 28.80
N GLU A 371 -21.08 -6.90 27.65
CA GLU A 371 -21.54 -7.84 26.63
C GLU A 371 -20.38 -8.60 25.98
N LEU A 372 -19.24 -7.93 25.77
CA LEU A 372 -18.02 -8.56 25.25
C LEU A 372 -17.44 -9.57 26.23
N LYS A 373 -17.50 -9.27 27.54
CA LYS A 373 -17.13 -10.21 28.61
C LYS A 373 -17.96 -11.48 28.56
N LYS A 374 -19.29 -11.34 28.46
CA LYS A 374 -20.21 -12.49 28.37
C LYS A 374 -19.95 -13.31 27.09
N LEU A 375 -19.69 -12.64 25.96
CA LEU A 375 -19.33 -13.33 24.73
C LEU A 375 -18.08 -14.20 24.94
N TYR A 376 -17.01 -13.61 25.47
CA TYR A 376 -15.72 -14.28 25.63
C TYR A 376 -15.76 -15.41 26.67
N GLU A 377 -16.31 -15.15 27.87
CA GLU A 377 -16.21 -16.08 29.01
C GLU A 377 -17.29 -17.16 29.03
N VAL A 378 -18.48 -16.86 28.50
CA VAL A 378 -19.64 -17.75 28.59
C VAL A 378 -19.94 -18.36 27.23
N HIS A 379 -20.21 -17.54 26.22
CA HIS A 379 -20.63 -18.05 24.91
C HIS A 379 -19.55 -18.88 24.21
N LEU A 380 -18.29 -18.42 24.19
CA LEU A 380 -17.21 -19.21 23.56
C LEU A 380 -17.00 -20.56 24.25
N LYS A 381 -17.13 -20.59 25.57
CA LYS A 381 -17.06 -21.82 26.36
C LYS A 381 -18.24 -22.73 26.07
N ASP A 382 -19.46 -22.23 26.20
CA ASP A 382 -20.67 -23.06 26.05
C ASP A 382 -20.82 -23.60 24.63
N LYS A 383 -20.41 -22.83 23.61
CA LYS A 383 -20.58 -23.19 22.20
C LYS A 383 -19.41 -23.97 21.61
N TYR A 384 -18.17 -23.64 21.98
CA TYR A 384 -16.96 -24.21 21.36
C TYR A 384 -16.04 -24.91 22.37
N ASN A 385 -16.44 -25.00 23.64
CA ASN A 385 -15.62 -25.54 24.72
C ASN A 385 -14.26 -24.82 24.90
N TYR A 386 -14.18 -23.55 24.50
CA TYR A 386 -12.97 -22.74 24.69
C TYR A 386 -12.82 -22.33 26.17
N PRO A 387 -11.77 -22.77 26.88
CA PRO A 387 -11.63 -22.57 28.33
C PRO A 387 -11.01 -21.22 28.67
N SER A 388 -11.58 -20.12 28.18
CA SER A 388 -11.08 -18.76 28.41
C SER A 388 -10.91 -18.41 29.90
N LEU A 389 -9.89 -17.61 30.23
CA LEU A 389 -9.78 -16.97 31.54
C LEU A 389 -10.66 -15.71 31.63
N VAL A 390 -10.85 -15.21 32.85
CA VAL A 390 -11.66 -14.03 33.13
C VAL A 390 -10.97 -12.74 32.66
N LEU A 391 -11.74 -11.86 32.02
CA LEU A 391 -11.33 -10.51 31.60
C LEU A 391 -11.64 -9.46 32.68
N ASN A 392 -10.73 -8.49 32.81
CA ASN A 392 -10.87 -7.37 33.74
C ASN A 392 -11.06 -6.04 33.00
N PHE A 393 -12.30 -5.57 32.95
CA PHE A 393 -12.63 -4.28 32.34
C PHE A 393 -12.54 -3.13 33.35
N PRO A 394 -12.29 -1.90 32.86
CA PRO A 394 -12.24 -0.73 33.74
C PRO A 394 -13.60 -0.39 34.34
N ASN A 395 -13.60 0.33 35.46
CA ASN A 395 -14.83 0.79 36.08
C ASN A 395 -15.43 1.95 35.29
N VAL A 396 -16.76 2.09 35.34
CA VAL A 396 -17.48 3.17 34.66
C VAL A 396 -16.97 4.56 35.09
N THR A 397 -16.62 4.70 36.38
CA THR A 397 -16.14 5.94 37.02
C THR A 397 -14.67 6.25 36.75
N ASP A 398 -13.90 5.34 36.13
CA ASP A 398 -12.50 5.60 35.83
C ASP A 398 -12.34 6.71 34.78
N SER A 399 -11.27 7.51 34.89
CA SER A 399 -10.92 8.47 33.84
C SER A 399 -10.58 7.74 32.53
N TRP A 400 -10.78 8.39 31.38
CA TRP A 400 -10.47 7.79 30.07
C TRP A 400 -9.01 7.30 29.99
N LEU A 401 -8.08 8.05 30.58
CA LEU A 401 -6.68 7.65 30.71
C LEU A 401 -6.53 6.31 31.45
N ASN A 402 -7.19 6.13 32.59
CA ASN A 402 -7.11 4.89 33.36
C ASN A 402 -7.80 3.74 32.61
N LYS A 403 -8.93 4.01 31.96
CA LYS A 403 -9.62 3.03 31.11
C LYS A 403 -8.70 2.47 30.02
N CYS A 404 -7.93 3.31 29.34
CA CYS A 404 -6.91 2.87 28.38
C CYS A 404 -5.85 1.96 29.01
N ARG A 405 -5.36 2.29 30.21
CA ARG A 405 -4.30 1.54 30.92
C ARG A 405 -4.77 0.16 31.41
N VAL A 406 -6.05 0.01 31.72
CA VAL A 406 -6.64 -1.27 32.11
C VAL A 406 -6.92 -2.14 30.88
N LEU A 407 -7.41 -1.55 29.78
CA LEU A 407 -7.85 -2.31 28.62
C LEU A 407 -6.72 -2.88 27.76
N LEU A 408 -5.58 -2.19 27.66
CA LEU A 408 -4.44 -2.64 26.85
C LEU A 408 -3.85 -4.00 27.31
N PRO A 409 -3.59 -4.23 28.61
CA PRO A 409 -3.18 -5.55 29.09
C PRO A 409 -4.17 -6.67 28.75
N GLU A 410 -5.47 -6.40 28.75
CA GLU A 410 -6.49 -7.40 28.40
C GLU A 410 -6.41 -7.79 26.91
N LEU A 411 -6.10 -6.84 26.03
CA LEU A 411 -5.85 -7.13 24.60
C LEU A 411 -4.65 -8.06 24.41
N ASP A 412 -3.53 -7.80 25.11
CA ASP A 412 -2.35 -8.67 25.11
C ASP A 412 -2.65 -10.04 25.76
N SER A 413 -3.53 -10.08 26.77
CA SER A 413 -3.95 -11.29 27.48
C SER A 413 -4.79 -12.21 26.59
N VAL A 414 -5.79 -11.66 25.88
CA VAL A 414 -6.71 -12.43 25.02
C VAL A 414 -5.95 -13.18 23.92
N VAL A 415 -5.05 -12.51 23.20
CA VAL A 415 -4.27 -13.17 22.15
C VAL A 415 -3.37 -14.27 22.72
N LYS A 416 -2.81 -14.06 23.93
CA LYS A 416 -1.90 -15.01 24.56
C LYS A 416 -2.64 -16.25 25.07
N GLN A 417 -3.82 -16.06 25.66
CA GLN A 417 -4.71 -17.16 26.04
C GLN A 417 -5.08 -17.98 24.82
N TYR A 418 -5.51 -17.33 23.72
CA TYR A 418 -5.91 -18.04 22.52
C TYR A 418 -4.75 -18.78 21.86
N ASN A 419 -3.57 -18.15 21.77
CA ASN A 419 -2.39 -18.83 21.23
C ASN A 419 -1.95 -20.03 22.09
N THR A 420 -2.12 -19.94 23.41
CA THR A 420 -1.88 -21.08 24.32
C THR A 420 -2.86 -22.21 24.01
N TYR A 421 -4.14 -21.90 23.81
CA TYR A 421 -5.14 -22.87 23.40
C TYR A 421 -4.80 -23.53 22.06
N VAL A 422 -4.34 -22.76 21.07
CA VAL A 422 -3.89 -23.30 19.78
C VAL A 422 -2.71 -24.26 19.91
N GLU A 423 -1.78 -24.00 20.84
CA GLU A 423 -0.58 -24.82 21.02
C GLU A 423 -0.81 -26.07 21.90
N TYR A 424 -1.66 -25.96 22.93
CA TYR A 424 -1.77 -26.96 23.99
C TYR A 424 -3.19 -27.53 24.18
N ASP A 425 -4.19 -27.07 23.43
CA ASP A 425 -5.62 -27.41 23.61
C ASP A 425 -6.16 -27.10 25.01
N GLU A 426 -5.46 -26.25 25.76
CA GLU A 426 -5.85 -25.77 27.08
C GLU A 426 -5.41 -24.32 27.28
N VAL A 427 -6.07 -23.63 28.22
CA VAL A 427 -5.68 -22.28 28.65
C VAL A 427 -5.28 -22.37 30.12
N ASP A 428 -3.99 -22.62 30.35
CA ASP A 428 -3.42 -22.71 31.68
C ASP A 428 -2.61 -21.46 32.05
N ILE A 429 -2.84 -20.93 33.25
CA ILE A 429 -2.23 -19.68 33.71
C ILE A 429 -0.71 -19.81 33.95
N ASP A 430 -0.25 -21.00 34.37
CA ASP A 430 1.17 -21.28 34.57
C ASP A 430 1.87 -21.39 33.21
N ILE A 431 1.27 -22.07 32.22
CA ILE A 431 1.80 -22.09 30.84
C ILE A 431 1.91 -20.67 30.30
N ILE A 432 0.87 -19.86 30.42
CA ILE A 432 0.87 -18.46 29.99
C ILE A 432 1.99 -17.68 30.67
N LYS A 433 2.19 -17.87 31.99
CA LYS A 433 3.22 -17.17 32.76
C LYS A 433 4.64 -17.47 32.29
N TYR A 434 4.92 -18.73 31.92
CA TYR A 434 6.25 -19.13 31.41
C TYR A 434 6.41 -18.94 29.89
N SER A 435 5.31 -18.69 29.17
CA SER A 435 5.32 -18.41 27.74
C SER A 435 5.94 -17.05 27.43
N LYS A 436 6.63 -16.98 26.28
CA LYS A 436 7.24 -15.74 25.77
C LYS A 436 6.18 -14.64 25.60
N PRO A 437 6.56 -13.35 25.69
CA PRO A 437 5.70 -12.26 25.25
C PRO A 437 5.26 -12.50 23.80
N LEU A 438 3.97 -12.32 23.53
CA LEU A 438 3.37 -12.51 22.22
C LEU A 438 2.72 -11.19 21.80
N LYS A 439 3.03 -10.69 20.59
CA LYS A 439 2.30 -9.54 20.06
C LYS A 439 0.90 -9.98 19.63
N VAL A 440 -0.07 -9.07 19.71
CA VAL A 440 -1.43 -9.29 19.15
C VAL A 440 -1.37 -9.73 17.69
N THR A 441 -0.43 -9.17 16.92
CA THR A 441 -0.23 -9.51 15.52
C THR A 441 0.46 -10.87 15.31
N GLU A 442 0.89 -11.58 16.33
CA GLU A 442 1.59 -12.88 16.20
C GLU A 442 0.71 -14.08 16.55
N GLY A 443 -0.52 -13.84 17.04
CA GLY A 443 -1.47 -14.89 17.40
C GLY A 443 -1.73 -15.88 16.25
N LYS A 444 -1.74 -17.16 16.61
CA LYS A 444 -2.01 -18.29 15.70
C LYS A 444 -3.48 -18.66 15.65
N SER A 445 -3.82 -19.39 14.60
CA SER A 445 -5.11 -20.01 14.34
C SER A 445 -5.02 -21.52 14.60
N LEU A 446 -6.15 -22.14 14.92
CA LEU A 446 -6.31 -23.59 14.93
C LEU A 446 -6.17 -24.23 13.54
N LEU A 447 -6.25 -23.42 12.47
CA LEU A 447 -6.33 -23.87 11.08
C LEU A 447 -5.10 -23.43 10.29
N ILE A 448 -4.32 -24.41 9.82
CA ILE A 448 -3.13 -24.17 8.98
C ILE A 448 -3.50 -23.45 7.67
N ASN A 449 -4.71 -23.70 7.18
CA ASN A 449 -5.26 -23.15 5.96
C ASN A 449 -6.34 -22.09 6.24
N LYS A 450 -6.27 -21.35 7.36
CA LYS A 450 -7.25 -20.31 7.69
C LYS A 450 -7.41 -19.32 6.56
N TYR A 451 -6.28 -18.75 6.11
CA TYR A 451 -6.26 -17.79 5.01
C TYR A 451 -5.41 -18.27 3.85
N PHE A 452 -5.83 -17.87 2.66
CA PHE A 452 -5.04 -17.95 1.44
C PHE A 452 -4.69 -16.52 1.04
N GLU A 453 -3.40 -16.20 0.99
CA GLU A 453 -2.89 -14.86 0.64
C GLU A 453 -2.09 -14.92 -0.67
N ILE A 454 -1.98 -13.79 -1.38
CA ILE A 454 -1.27 -13.71 -2.65
C ILE A 454 0.19 -14.16 -2.51
N ASN A 455 0.62 -15.07 -3.37
CA ASN A 455 2.04 -15.38 -3.54
C ASN A 455 2.71 -14.27 -4.37
N LYS A 456 3.44 -13.38 -3.70
CA LYS A 456 4.11 -12.23 -4.35
C LYS A 456 5.20 -12.62 -5.34
N ASP A 457 5.71 -13.85 -5.26
CA ASP A 457 6.74 -14.35 -6.16
C ASP A 457 6.16 -14.88 -7.48
N ASN A 458 4.82 -15.00 -7.57
CA ASN A 458 4.13 -15.45 -8.77
C ASN A 458 3.60 -14.24 -9.56
N ILE A 459 4.13 -14.05 -10.77
CA ILE A 459 3.74 -12.91 -11.62
C ILE A 459 2.38 -13.11 -12.29
N ASP A 460 1.94 -14.37 -12.49
CA ASP A 460 0.70 -14.68 -13.19
C ASP A 460 -0.51 -14.22 -12.38
N ILE A 461 -0.55 -14.47 -11.06
CA ILE A 461 -1.64 -13.98 -10.21
C ILE A 461 -1.70 -12.45 -10.22
N SER A 462 -0.55 -11.78 -10.19
CA SER A 462 -0.49 -10.32 -10.27
C SER A 462 -1.09 -9.80 -11.57
N ARG A 463 -0.79 -10.47 -12.70
CA ARG A 463 -1.35 -10.15 -14.02
C ARG A 463 -2.84 -10.44 -14.09
N VAL A 464 -3.32 -11.56 -13.53
CA VAL A 464 -4.75 -11.89 -13.44
C VAL A 464 -5.51 -10.82 -12.68
N LEU A 465 -5.05 -10.48 -11.47
CA LEU A 465 -5.74 -9.49 -10.63
C LEU A 465 -5.74 -8.10 -11.27
N TYR A 466 -4.62 -7.69 -11.88
CA TYR A 466 -4.52 -6.43 -12.61
C TYR A 466 -5.52 -6.37 -13.76
N ASN A 467 -5.53 -7.37 -14.65
CA ASN A 467 -6.41 -7.38 -15.81
C ASN A 467 -7.90 -7.48 -15.45
N MET A 468 -8.23 -8.18 -14.35
CA MET A 468 -9.63 -8.35 -13.92
C MET A 468 -10.18 -7.12 -13.18
N PHE A 469 -9.39 -6.51 -12.29
CA PHE A 469 -9.89 -5.55 -11.30
C PHE A 469 -9.24 -4.17 -11.31
N ALA A 470 -8.10 -3.98 -11.99
CA ALA A 470 -7.47 -2.67 -12.07
C ALA A 470 -8.08 -1.84 -13.22
N SER A 471 -8.45 -0.60 -12.92
CA SER A 471 -8.92 0.35 -13.94
C SER A 471 -7.86 0.69 -14.99
N GLY A 472 -6.58 0.61 -14.62
CA GLY A 472 -5.45 0.84 -15.53
C GLY A 472 -5.27 -0.22 -16.62
N ALA A 473 -5.89 -1.40 -16.51
CA ALA A 473 -5.79 -2.45 -17.52
C ALA A 473 -6.54 -2.10 -18.82
N MET A 474 -7.46 -1.13 -18.77
CA MET A 474 -8.27 -0.65 -19.92
C MET A 474 -9.13 -1.72 -20.61
N LEU A 475 -9.27 -2.93 -20.03
CA LEU A 475 -10.11 -4.01 -20.59
C LEU A 475 -11.62 -3.78 -20.40
N ASN A 476 -11.99 -2.81 -19.57
CA ASN A 476 -13.35 -2.30 -19.40
C ASN A 476 -13.75 -1.28 -20.47
N TYR A 477 -12.78 -0.66 -21.15
CA TYR A 477 -13.02 0.41 -22.12
C TYR A 477 -13.13 -0.15 -23.55
N VAL A 478 -14.27 -0.75 -23.86
CA VAL A 478 -14.52 -1.44 -25.13
C VAL A 478 -15.88 -1.05 -25.72
N GLU A 479 -16.00 -1.00 -27.04
CA GLU A 479 -17.29 -0.73 -27.70
C GLU A 479 -18.30 -1.86 -27.45
N PRO A 480 -19.61 -1.58 -27.33
CA PRO A 480 -20.28 -0.26 -27.30
C PRO A 480 -20.39 0.33 -25.88
N TYR A 481 -19.57 -0.12 -24.93
CA TYR A 481 -19.74 0.16 -23.50
C TYR A 481 -18.89 1.30 -22.94
N LYS A 482 -18.12 2.00 -23.79
CA LYS A 482 -17.22 3.08 -23.38
C LYS A 482 -17.90 4.18 -22.57
N ASP A 483 -19.15 4.51 -22.92
CA ASP A 483 -19.94 5.56 -22.25
C ASP A 483 -20.61 5.10 -20.95
N LYS A 484 -20.51 3.81 -20.59
CA LYS A 484 -21.10 3.27 -19.35
C LYS A 484 -20.21 3.41 -18.12
N HIS A 485 -18.95 3.83 -18.30
CA HIS A 485 -18.02 4.15 -17.21
C HIS A 485 -17.80 3.03 -16.16
N TYR A 486 -17.76 1.76 -16.59
CA TYR A 486 -17.34 0.65 -15.71
C TYR A 486 -15.92 0.87 -15.18
N HIS A 487 -15.63 0.43 -13.95
CA HIS A 487 -14.31 0.65 -13.35
C HIS A 487 -13.29 -0.43 -13.75
N CYS A 488 -13.72 -1.68 -13.92
CA CYS A 488 -12.84 -2.79 -14.29
C CYS A 488 -13.54 -3.83 -15.19
N LEU A 489 -12.78 -4.81 -15.68
CA LEU A 489 -13.31 -5.87 -16.56
C LEU A 489 -14.38 -6.71 -15.86
N TYR A 490 -14.19 -7.00 -14.57
CA TYR A 490 -15.19 -7.69 -13.77
C TYR A 490 -16.52 -6.93 -13.71
N ASP A 491 -16.50 -5.60 -13.52
CA ASP A 491 -17.73 -4.80 -13.49
C ASP A 491 -18.45 -4.85 -14.84
N LEU A 492 -17.70 -4.74 -15.94
CA LEU A 492 -18.24 -4.83 -17.28
C LEU A 492 -18.94 -6.20 -17.50
N LEU A 493 -18.24 -7.30 -17.24
CA LEU A 493 -18.78 -8.65 -17.45
C LEU A 493 -19.91 -9.04 -16.48
N SER A 494 -19.96 -8.41 -15.30
CA SER A 494 -21.02 -8.66 -14.33
C SER A 494 -22.32 -7.92 -14.67
N ASN A 495 -22.24 -6.84 -15.45
CA ASN A 495 -23.38 -6.03 -15.84
C ASN A 495 -23.81 -6.26 -17.31
N GLU A 496 -22.92 -6.78 -18.15
CA GLU A 496 -23.15 -6.93 -19.58
C GLU A 496 -22.97 -8.39 -20.04
N ASN A 497 -24.00 -8.93 -20.69
CA ASN A 497 -24.01 -10.32 -21.17
C ASN A 497 -23.53 -10.50 -22.62
N SER A 498 -23.15 -9.41 -23.31
CA SER A 498 -22.84 -9.42 -24.76
C SER A 498 -21.48 -8.81 -25.11
N VAL A 499 -20.52 -8.88 -24.19
CA VAL A 499 -19.14 -8.41 -24.43
C VAL A 499 -18.44 -9.34 -25.42
N SER A 500 -18.14 -8.83 -26.62
CA SER A 500 -17.49 -9.62 -27.68
C SER A 500 -15.97 -9.44 -27.67
N TYR A 501 -15.25 -10.56 -27.73
CA TYR A 501 -13.80 -10.62 -27.95
C TYR A 501 -13.36 -9.82 -29.19
N ASN A 502 -14.20 -9.78 -30.22
CA ASN A 502 -13.87 -9.10 -31.49
C ASN A 502 -13.86 -7.57 -31.37
N ASN A 503 -14.41 -7.02 -30.28
CA ASN A 503 -14.42 -5.57 -30.06
C ASN A 503 -13.11 -5.06 -29.42
N TYR A 504 -12.21 -5.97 -29.01
CA TYR A 504 -10.92 -5.64 -28.43
C TYR A 504 -9.85 -5.44 -29.52
N GLU A 505 -8.93 -4.52 -29.26
CA GLU A 505 -7.72 -4.33 -30.07
C GLU A 505 -6.72 -5.48 -29.84
N ASP A 506 -5.77 -5.66 -30.74
CA ASP A 506 -4.88 -6.83 -30.73
C ASP A 506 -3.98 -6.91 -29.47
N ASP A 507 -3.58 -5.78 -28.91
CA ASP A 507 -2.85 -5.70 -27.64
C ASP A 507 -3.73 -6.12 -26.46
N GLN A 508 -5.01 -5.73 -26.46
CA GLN A 508 -5.97 -6.12 -25.43
C GLN A 508 -6.35 -7.61 -25.55
N LYS A 509 -6.47 -8.13 -26.77
CA LYS A 509 -6.75 -9.55 -27.03
C LYS A 509 -5.70 -10.46 -26.41
N HIS A 510 -4.43 -10.08 -26.43
CA HIS A 510 -3.36 -10.84 -25.78
C HIS A 510 -3.60 -11.04 -24.26
N GLU A 511 -4.09 -9.99 -23.58
CA GLU A 511 -4.43 -10.06 -22.16
C GLU A 511 -5.70 -10.89 -21.91
N ILE A 512 -6.71 -10.77 -22.79
CA ILE A 512 -7.93 -11.59 -22.71
C ILE A 512 -7.61 -13.06 -22.96
N ASP A 513 -6.80 -13.38 -23.96
CA ASP A 513 -6.40 -14.76 -24.27
C ASP A 513 -5.58 -15.37 -23.11
N PHE A 514 -4.74 -14.58 -22.45
CA PHE A 514 -4.09 -15.00 -21.21
C PHE A 514 -5.13 -15.39 -20.13
N LEU A 515 -6.16 -14.56 -19.89
CA LEU A 515 -7.20 -14.87 -18.91
C LEU A 515 -8.04 -16.10 -19.29
N VAL A 516 -8.31 -16.31 -20.58
CA VAL A 516 -8.99 -17.51 -21.09
C VAL A 516 -8.13 -18.76 -20.86
N ASN A 517 -6.84 -18.69 -21.20
CA ASN A 517 -5.89 -19.80 -21.00
C ASN A 517 -5.71 -20.18 -19.52
N GLN A 518 -5.90 -19.23 -18.61
CA GLN A 518 -5.85 -19.47 -17.16
C GLN A 518 -7.18 -19.97 -16.57
N ASN A 519 -8.21 -20.19 -17.40
CA ASN A 519 -9.57 -20.52 -16.99
C ASN A 519 -10.18 -19.48 -16.04
N ILE A 520 -9.88 -18.19 -16.26
CA ILE A 520 -10.53 -17.08 -15.55
C ILE A 520 -11.74 -16.60 -16.35
N LEU A 521 -11.58 -16.51 -17.66
CA LEU A 521 -12.65 -16.21 -18.61
C LEU A 521 -12.94 -17.43 -19.49
N LYS A 522 -14.14 -17.46 -20.05
CA LYS A 522 -14.50 -18.35 -21.14
C LYS A 522 -14.92 -17.54 -22.35
N LYS A 523 -14.53 -18.04 -23.53
CA LYS A 523 -14.96 -17.53 -24.83
C LYS A 523 -15.84 -18.58 -25.48
N ASP A 524 -17.07 -18.22 -25.83
CA ASP A 524 -17.97 -19.11 -26.55
C ASP A 524 -17.67 -19.16 -28.06
N ASP A 525 -18.39 -20.01 -28.79
CA ASP A 525 -18.22 -20.18 -30.24
C ASP A 525 -18.53 -18.91 -31.04
N ASN A 526 -19.31 -17.98 -30.48
CA ASN A 526 -19.63 -16.68 -31.10
C ASN A 526 -18.63 -15.59 -30.70
N GLY A 527 -17.62 -15.91 -29.89
CA GLY A 527 -16.63 -14.96 -29.39
C GLY A 527 -17.14 -14.08 -28.25
N LEU A 528 -18.22 -14.45 -27.55
CA LEU A 528 -18.69 -13.75 -26.35
C LEU A 528 -17.88 -14.18 -25.13
N LEU A 529 -17.50 -13.19 -24.32
CA LEU A 529 -16.74 -13.38 -23.09
C LEU A 529 -17.67 -13.47 -21.90
N SER A 530 -17.34 -14.37 -20.98
CA SER A 530 -18.01 -14.46 -19.68
C SER A 530 -17.06 -15.04 -18.62
N LEU A 531 -17.44 -14.91 -17.35
CA LEU A 531 -16.67 -15.48 -16.24
C LEU A 531 -16.66 -17.02 -16.32
N PHE A 532 -15.49 -17.61 -16.10
CA PHE A 532 -15.35 -19.07 -16.09
C PHE A 532 -16.10 -19.68 -14.90
N ASN A 533 -15.85 -19.14 -13.70
CA ASN A 533 -16.46 -19.57 -12.44
C ASN A 533 -16.71 -18.38 -11.50
N ILE A 534 -17.91 -18.26 -10.95
CA ILE A 534 -18.28 -17.12 -10.10
C ILE A 534 -17.60 -17.15 -8.73
N GLU A 535 -17.48 -18.32 -8.10
CA GLU A 535 -16.82 -18.48 -6.79
C GLU A 535 -15.32 -18.24 -6.89
N GLN A 536 -14.68 -18.70 -7.97
CA GLN A 536 -13.30 -18.37 -8.29
C GLN A 536 -13.13 -16.86 -8.47
N THR A 537 -14.04 -16.20 -9.18
CA THR A 537 -13.99 -14.75 -9.40
C THR A 537 -14.15 -13.98 -8.09
N ILE A 538 -15.07 -14.42 -7.22
CA ILE A 538 -15.25 -13.87 -5.88
C ILE A 538 -13.97 -14.01 -5.04
N ALA A 539 -13.30 -15.17 -5.11
CA ALA A 539 -12.02 -15.37 -4.42
C ALA A 539 -10.93 -14.44 -4.95
N LEU A 540 -10.83 -14.28 -6.27
CA LEU A 540 -9.89 -13.34 -6.90
C LEU A 540 -10.20 -11.88 -6.49
N GLN A 541 -11.47 -11.48 -6.42
CA GLN A 541 -11.87 -10.17 -5.93
C GLN A 541 -11.44 -9.97 -4.46
N SER A 542 -11.65 -10.98 -3.61
CA SER A 542 -11.20 -10.94 -2.21
C SER A 542 -9.68 -10.81 -2.10
N LEU A 543 -8.91 -11.49 -2.95
CA LEU A 543 -7.45 -11.32 -3.03
C LEU A 543 -7.05 -9.91 -3.49
N TRP A 544 -7.78 -9.31 -4.44
CA TRP A 544 -7.52 -7.95 -4.89
C TRP A 544 -7.77 -6.91 -3.78
N GLU A 545 -8.91 -7.01 -3.10
CA GLU A 545 -9.37 -6.01 -2.15
C GLU A 545 -8.78 -6.16 -0.75
N TYR A 546 -8.63 -7.39 -0.25
CA TYR A 546 -8.20 -7.69 1.12
C TYR A 546 -6.85 -8.39 1.19
N HIS A 547 -6.24 -8.70 0.04
CA HIS A 547 -5.01 -9.50 -0.06
C HIS A 547 -5.11 -10.91 0.55
N ALA A 548 -6.34 -11.37 0.82
CA ALA A 548 -6.61 -12.62 1.52
C ALA A 548 -7.99 -13.20 1.16
N CYS A 549 -8.12 -14.52 1.33
CA CYS A 549 -9.37 -15.27 1.34
C CYS A 549 -9.47 -16.09 2.62
N ALA A 550 -10.59 -16.00 3.35
CA ALA A 550 -10.85 -16.85 4.51
C ALA A 550 -11.44 -18.20 4.06
N TYR A 551 -10.60 -19.23 3.95
CA TYR A 551 -10.91 -20.49 3.25
C TYR A 551 -12.21 -21.15 3.72
N TRP A 552 -12.44 -21.20 5.03
CA TRP A 552 -13.59 -21.90 5.62
C TRP A 552 -14.91 -21.16 5.48
N HIS A 553 -14.91 -19.91 5.01
CA HIS A 553 -16.10 -19.15 4.66
C HIS A 553 -16.62 -19.43 3.25
N TYR A 554 -15.76 -19.96 2.37
CA TYR A 554 -16.19 -20.35 1.04
C TYR A 554 -17.01 -21.66 1.07
N ASN A 555 -17.92 -21.79 0.11
CA ASN A 555 -18.59 -23.05 -0.17
C ASN A 555 -17.61 -24.06 -0.82
N THR A 556 -18.07 -25.27 -1.12
CA THR A 556 -17.20 -26.32 -1.68
C THR A 556 -16.55 -25.90 -3.01
N GLU A 557 -17.30 -25.22 -3.87
CA GLU A 557 -16.79 -24.76 -5.18
C GLU A 557 -15.71 -23.68 -5.02
N GLY A 558 -15.93 -22.70 -4.16
CA GLY A 558 -14.92 -21.68 -3.84
C GLY A 558 -13.67 -22.25 -3.17
N ARG A 559 -13.83 -23.25 -2.28
CA ARG A 559 -12.67 -23.95 -1.68
C ARG A 559 -11.86 -24.71 -2.73
N ASN A 560 -12.52 -25.42 -3.64
CA ASN A 560 -11.85 -26.10 -4.74
C ASN A 560 -11.09 -25.11 -5.64
N ALA A 561 -11.67 -23.93 -5.91
CA ALA A 561 -11.00 -22.88 -6.66
C ALA A 561 -9.74 -22.37 -5.93
N LEU A 562 -9.80 -22.17 -4.61
CA LEU A 562 -8.64 -21.77 -3.80
C LEU A 562 -7.54 -22.86 -3.79
N ASP A 563 -7.92 -24.13 -3.72
CA ASP A 563 -6.98 -25.25 -3.77
C ASP A 563 -6.31 -25.37 -5.15
N GLU A 564 -7.04 -25.08 -6.24
CA GLU A 564 -6.47 -24.97 -7.58
C GLU A 564 -5.47 -23.80 -7.67
N MET A 565 -5.83 -22.62 -7.15
CA MET A 565 -4.91 -21.46 -7.10
C MET A 565 -3.66 -21.78 -6.28
N PHE A 566 -3.79 -22.52 -5.18
CA PHE A 566 -2.65 -22.96 -4.38
C PHE A 566 -1.76 -23.93 -5.16
N THR A 567 -2.35 -24.86 -5.91
CA THR A 567 -1.62 -25.80 -6.78
C THR A 567 -0.89 -25.08 -7.92
N LYS A 568 -1.49 -24.02 -8.47
CA LYS A 568 -0.86 -23.09 -9.44
C LYS A 568 0.24 -22.21 -8.82
N GLY A 569 0.42 -22.25 -7.50
CA GLY A 569 1.36 -21.41 -6.77
C GLY A 569 0.98 -19.92 -6.73
N TRP A 570 -0.29 -19.58 -6.99
CA TRP A 570 -0.79 -18.20 -6.98
C TRP A 570 -1.01 -17.65 -5.57
N VAL A 571 -1.26 -18.54 -4.62
CA VAL A 571 -1.57 -18.22 -3.23
C VAL A 571 -0.81 -19.10 -2.27
N VAL A 572 -0.61 -18.63 -1.05
CA VAL A 572 0.02 -19.36 0.05
C VAL A 572 -0.91 -19.46 1.25
N LYS A 573 -0.82 -20.57 1.98
CA LYS A 573 -1.60 -20.79 3.21
C LYS A 573 -0.99 -20.01 4.37
N LYS A 574 -1.85 -19.45 5.22
CA LYS A 574 -1.49 -18.76 6.47
C LYS A 574 -2.32 -19.28 7.63
N ASP A 575 -1.65 -19.43 8.76
CA ASP A 575 -2.14 -19.99 10.02
C ASP A 575 -2.21 -18.92 11.13
N ASN A 576 -2.17 -17.64 10.78
CA ASN A 576 -2.32 -16.55 11.73
C ASN A 576 -3.80 -16.27 12.00
N LEU A 577 -4.12 -15.82 13.22
CA LEU A 577 -5.49 -15.44 13.61
C LEU A 577 -6.05 -14.32 12.73
N LEU A 578 -5.19 -13.35 12.40
CA LEU A 578 -5.45 -12.17 11.57
C LEU A 578 -4.69 -12.29 10.23
N THR A 579 -5.27 -11.75 9.15
CA THR A 579 -4.59 -11.65 7.85
C THR A 579 -3.39 -10.70 7.92
N THR A 580 -2.49 -10.73 6.94
CA THR A 580 -1.36 -9.80 6.88
C THR A 580 -1.80 -8.33 6.94
N GLU A 581 -2.84 -7.93 6.22
CA GLU A 581 -3.32 -6.54 6.24
C GLU A 581 -4.05 -6.17 7.54
N GLU A 582 -4.78 -7.11 8.14
CA GLU A 582 -5.36 -6.93 9.48
C GLU A 582 -4.27 -6.73 10.54
N ARG A 583 -3.18 -7.50 10.47
CA ARG A 583 -2.03 -7.36 11.38
C ARG A 583 -1.37 -6.00 11.23
N LYS A 584 -1.22 -5.49 10.00
CA LYS A 584 -0.71 -4.14 9.75
C LYS A 584 -1.61 -3.06 10.35
N TYR A 585 -2.93 -3.21 10.21
CA TYR A 585 -3.89 -2.31 10.84
C TYR A 585 -3.76 -2.32 12.37
N PHE A 586 -3.64 -3.49 13.00
CA PHE A 586 -3.40 -3.60 14.43
C PHE A 586 -2.05 -2.97 14.84
N SER A 587 -0.97 -3.20 14.09
CA SER A 587 0.33 -2.56 14.36
C SER A 587 0.23 -1.05 14.25
N TYR A 588 -0.42 -0.52 13.19
CA TYR A 588 -0.67 0.92 13.02
C TYR A 588 -1.37 1.55 14.23
N CYS A 589 -2.34 0.87 14.84
CA CYS A 589 -3.02 1.39 16.01
C CYS A 589 -2.22 1.23 17.32
N LEU A 590 -1.53 0.10 17.51
CA LEU A 590 -0.97 -0.27 18.81
C LEU A 590 0.49 0.18 19.00
N ASP A 591 1.34 0.12 17.97
CA ASP A 591 2.77 0.36 18.11
C ASP A 591 3.39 1.11 16.92
N ASN A 592 4.69 1.41 17.02
CA ASN A 592 5.50 2.04 15.96
C ASN A 592 6.61 1.10 15.46
N SER A 593 6.42 -0.21 15.59
CA SER A 593 7.45 -1.18 15.20
C SER A 593 7.52 -1.36 13.68
N GLU A 594 6.36 -1.45 13.03
CA GLU A 594 6.27 -1.52 11.58
C GLU A 594 6.22 -0.11 10.97
N PHE A 595 5.26 0.71 11.42
CA PHE A 595 4.92 1.99 10.81
C PHE A 595 5.41 3.21 11.58
N THR A 596 5.87 4.25 10.88
CA THR A 596 6.38 5.49 11.49
C THR A 596 5.30 6.51 11.82
N ASN A 597 4.13 6.40 11.19
CA ASN A 597 2.95 7.24 11.42
C ASN A 597 1.87 6.53 12.26
N GLY A 598 2.22 5.46 12.99
CA GLY A 598 1.30 4.73 13.84
C GLY A 598 0.74 5.59 14.98
N LEU A 599 -0.47 5.26 15.44
CA LEU A 599 -1.10 5.87 16.61
C LEU A 599 -0.42 5.47 17.91
N ALA A 600 0.29 4.32 17.91
CA ALA A 600 1.16 3.86 18.97
C ALA A 600 0.52 3.80 20.37
N TYR A 601 -0.77 3.47 20.47
CA TYR A 601 -1.48 3.54 21.75
C TYR A 601 -0.85 2.66 22.85
N ARG A 602 -0.33 1.48 22.51
CA ARG A 602 0.41 0.65 23.48
C ARG A 602 1.65 1.38 24.00
N ASN A 603 2.42 2.03 23.13
CA ASN A 603 3.61 2.80 23.52
C ASN A 603 3.26 4.01 24.40
N HIS A 604 2.18 4.71 24.08
CA HIS A 604 1.74 5.89 24.82
C HIS A 604 1.21 5.56 26.22
N TYR A 605 0.39 4.51 26.34
CA TYR A 605 -0.32 4.22 27.59
C TYR A 605 0.37 3.16 28.46
N ALA A 606 1.18 2.26 27.89
CA ALA A 606 1.92 1.23 28.63
C ALA A 606 3.41 1.57 28.85
N HIS A 607 4.03 2.43 28.02
CA HIS A 607 5.49 2.68 28.04
C HIS A 607 5.89 4.14 28.34
N GLY A 608 5.00 4.93 28.95
CA GLY A 608 5.36 6.21 29.58
C GLY A 608 5.43 7.44 28.67
N SER A 609 5.08 7.32 27.39
CA SER A 609 4.97 8.44 26.45
C SER A 609 3.54 9.00 26.36
N THR A 610 2.83 9.01 27.49
CA THR A 610 1.39 9.35 27.54
C THR A 610 1.15 10.81 27.11
N PRO A 611 0.12 11.08 26.29
CA PRO A 611 -0.33 12.45 26.00
C PRO A 611 -0.65 13.25 27.27
N PRO A 612 -0.78 14.60 27.19
CA PRO A 612 -1.17 15.43 28.31
C PRO A 612 -2.43 14.88 29.01
N LYS A 613 -2.33 14.70 30.34
CA LYS A 613 -3.34 13.97 31.15
C LYS A 613 -4.71 14.62 31.15
N ASP A 614 -4.77 15.92 30.90
CA ASP A 614 -5.95 16.78 30.87
C ASP A 614 -6.66 16.79 29.51
N ASN A 615 -6.08 16.14 28.48
CA ASN A 615 -6.71 16.03 27.18
C ASN A 615 -7.65 14.83 27.10
N GLU A 616 -8.84 14.97 27.70
CA GLU A 616 -9.85 13.92 27.78
C GLU A 616 -10.29 13.38 26.41
N ASN A 617 -10.35 14.22 25.37
CA ASN A 617 -10.77 13.79 24.02
C ASN A 617 -9.76 12.82 23.40
N ILE A 618 -8.45 13.09 23.51
CA ILE A 618 -7.40 12.17 23.04
C ILE A 618 -7.50 10.83 23.77
N HIS A 619 -7.75 10.85 25.08
CA HIS A 619 -7.89 9.64 25.88
C HIS A 619 -9.16 8.85 25.55
N GLN A 620 -10.29 9.52 25.34
CA GLN A 620 -11.54 8.89 24.93
C GLN A 620 -11.43 8.25 23.55
N THR A 621 -10.82 8.95 22.58
CA THR A 621 -10.58 8.43 21.23
C THR A 621 -9.68 7.19 21.25
N ALA A 622 -8.61 7.23 22.06
CA ALA A 622 -7.73 6.08 22.26
C ALA A 622 -8.50 4.90 22.87
N TYR A 623 -9.31 5.16 23.90
CA TYR A 623 -10.11 4.13 24.58
C TYR A 623 -11.02 3.39 23.61
N PHE A 624 -11.86 4.11 22.85
CA PHE A 624 -12.77 3.49 21.89
C PHE A 624 -12.03 2.78 20.76
N THR A 625 -10.83 3.25 20.38
CA THR A 625 -10.01 2.54 19.40
C THR A 625 -9.50 1.21 19.97
N ILE A 626 -9.01 1.19 21.22
CA ILE A 626 -8.54 -0.04 21.88
C ILE A 626 -9.71 -1.02 22.07
N LEU A 627 -10.87 -0.54 22.52
CA LEU A 627 -12.08 -1.35 22.68
C LEU A 627 -12.54 -1.96 21.36
N LYS A 628 -12.53 -1.18 20.27
CA LYS A 628 -12.80 -1.68 18.93
C LYS A 628 -11.85 -2.82 18.54
N LEU A 629 -10.54 -2.66 18.77
CA LEU A 629 -9.55 -3.70 18.45
C LEU A 629 -9.77 -4.97 19.29
N LEU A 630 -10.13 -4.84 20.56
CA LEU A 630 -10.46 -5.97 21.42
C LEU A 630 -11.72 -6.70 20.95
N THR A 631 -12.77 -5.95 20.60
CA THR A 631 -13.99 -6.51 20.01
C THR A 631 -13.68 -7.27 18.73
N ILE A 632 -12.89 -6.70 17.82
CA ILE A 632 -12.45 -7.36 16.58
C ILE A 632 -11.66 -8.64 16.90
N LEU A 633 -10.73 -8.60 17.84
CA LEU A 633 -9.90 -9.74 18.20
C LEU A 633 -10.73 -10.91 18.73
N ILE A 634 -11.67 -10.65 19.66
CA ILE A 634 -12.55 -11.67 20.23
C ILE A 634 -13.48 -12.26 19.16
N LEU A 635 -14.02 -11.42 18.27
CA LEU A 635 -14.81 -11.88 17.13
C LEU A 635 -13.99 -12.76 16.17
N LYS A 636 -12.70 -12.45 15.96
CA LYS A 636 -11.80 -13.27 15.14
C LYS A 636 -11.42 -14.59 15.78
N ILE A 637 -11.44 -14.67 17.12
CA ILE A 637 -11.33 -15.92 17.88
C ILE A 637 -12.60 -16.75 17.70
N GLU A 638 -13.78 -16.14 17.85
CA GLU A 638 -15.05 -16.85 17.61
C GLU A 638 -15.11 -17.45 16.20
N ASP A 639 -14.71 -16.67 15.19
CA ASP A 639 -14.65 -17.09 13.80
C ASP A 639 -13.68 -18.26 13.56
N ASP A 640 -12.55 -18.26 14.26
CA ASP A 640 -11.56 -19.33 14.18
C ASP A 640 -12.09 -20.64 14.77
N LEU A 641 -12.73 -20.56 15.94
CA LEU A 641 -13.37 -21.69 16.62
C LEU A 641 -14.54 -22.26 15.78
N TRP A 642 -15.35 -21.37 15.18
CA TRP A 642 -16.41 -21.78 14.26
C TRP A 642 -15.85 -22.48 13.02
N SER A 643 -14.81 -21.91 12.41
CA SER A 643 -14.15 -22.48 11.23
C SER A 643 -13.52 -23.84 11.53
N ALA A 644 -12.92 -24.01 12.71
CA ALA A 644 -12.35 -25.28 13.17
C ALA A 644 -13.43 -26.34 13.40
N SER A 645 -14.54 -25.97 14.04
CA SER A 645 -15.70 -26.85 14.22
C SER A 645 -16.27 -27.31 12.88
N LYS A 646 -16.36 -26.40 11.90
CA LYS A 646 -16.81 -26.71 10.54
C LYS A 646 -15.84 -27.66 9.83
N ALA A 647 -14.53 -27.40 9.92
CA ALA A 647 -13.51 -28.26 9.33
C ALA A 647 -13.58 -29.70 9.86
N LEU A 648 -13.74 -29.86 11.19
CA LEU A 648 -13.92 -31.15 11.83
C LEU A 648 -15.17 -31.88 11.32
N SER A 649 -16.31 -31.18 11.22
CA SER A 649 -17.55 -31.80 10.73
C SER A 649 -17.43 -32.34 9.29
N ILE A 650 -16.79 -31.59 8.39
CA ILE A 650 -16.56 -32.00 7.00
C ILE A 650 -15.61 -33.20 6.94
N GLY A 651 -14.53 -33.18 7.71
CA GLY A 651 -13.58 -34.30 7.77
C GLY A 651 -14.22 -35.60 8.27
N VAL A 652 -15.12 -35.52 9.25
CA VAL A 652 -15.88 -36.68 9.74
C VAL A 652 -16.84 -37.21 8.68
N GLU A 653 -17.54 -36.33 7.94
CA GLU A 653 -18.41 -36.74 6.84
C GLU A 653 -17.66 -37.45 5.70
N GLU A 654 -16.46 -36.96 5.34
CA GLU A 654 -15.62 -37.58 4.32
C GLU A 654 -15.11 -38.96 4.75
N LEU A 655 -14.71 -39.11 6.01
CA LEU A 655 -14.32 -40.42 6.57
C LEU A 655 -15.48 -41.43 6.55
N ASN A 656 -16.69 -41.00 6.89
CA ASN A 656 -17.87 -41.86 6.85
C ASN A 656 -18.21 -42.31 5.43
N LYS A 657 -18.10 -41.42 4.43
CA LYS A 657 -18.29 -41.79 3.00
C LYS A 657 -17.26 -42.80 2.51
N ILE A 658 -16.02 -42.71 2.98
CA ILE A 658 -14.98 -43.71 2.65
C ILE A 658 -15.32 -45.05 3.29
N HIS A 659 -15.85 -45.06 4.52
CA HIS A 659 -16.29 -46.28 5.19
C HIS A 659 -17.44 -46.97 4.43
N ASP A 660 -18.46 -46.21 4.01
CA ASP A 660 -19.60 -46.70 3.24
C ASP A 660 -19.24 -47.20 1.82
N ILE A 661 -18.06 -46.84 1.28
CA ILE A 661 -17.54 -47.35 0.00
C ILE A 661 -16.70 -48.62 0.19
N ILE A 662 -16.18 -48.84 1.40
CA ILE A 662 -15.33 -50.00 1.75
C ILE A 662 -16.16 -51.18 2.27
N GLU A 663 -17.36 -50.93 2.81
CA GLU A 663 -18.41 -51.94 3.05
C GLU A 663 -19.17 -52.32 1.76
#